data_AF-A0A2V6C0P0-F1
#
_entry.id   AF-A0A2V6C0P0-F1
#
_cell.length_a   1.000
_cell.length_b   1.000
_cell.length_c   1.000
_cell.angle_alpha   90.00
_cell.angle_beta   90.00
_cell.angle_gamma   90.00
#
_symmetry.space_group_name_H-M   'P 1'
#
loop_
_entity.id
_entity.type
_entity.pdbx_description
1 polymer ?
#
loop_
_entity_poly.entity_id
_entity_poly.type
_entity_poly.pdbx_seq_one_letter_code
_entity_poly.pdbx_strand_id
1 'polypeptide(L)'
;MAIRSQHLDTTSECLLAELSPGLASVAQPRQLSLADRIFYQHAIEEVYWRHRIWPQESPNAKPSLDEVMREAELQKKVEDYLRNSEALEDYWQQPVIAEQLQREIDRMAQHTRQPEVLRELFEALGNDPFVIAECLARPALSERLLTNLYAHDERFHGELKRRAEADLQGHSSVEQMKRSSGGYSEIEWVRSDSGNLASTDTRDVGVVKMTDREWKENIQKLAAGFGYAKIDKGRPSSATMFNDVLAAIPAHVLSTLQEDEGYYYARALLQKTQDCVKLATVAWRKEPLQSWRARAETQGPRLITATGAYYTLPLISSEASGCTNDSWTPTDSAPQPRDSHTAVWTGSEMIIWGGYAGILLNDGGRYNPSIDTWTATSTTHAPIGRELHTAVWTGTEMIVWGGKSATGSEYRTGGRYNPTTDKWTLTSITNAPVARESHTAVWTGSEMIVWGGQHFSNFTYVNLQTGGRYNPGTNSWTATSTINAPAPRYHHTAVWSGSEMIVWGGSHGLNTGGRYSPTSNSWTAVSTVNAPTGREGHTAVWAGSRMIVWGGFDGGGNPSNTGGRYNPATDKWAATSITNAPAGRSGHTAVWAGNQMIIWGGTTPPSNYFDSGGRYNPGTNTWTATSSNNKPTARNGHTAIWTGTYMIIWGGDNLNEGLLSSGGKYDLKTDSWTPTSTPSGRSGHTAVWTGAEMIIWGGGVNSAFFNTGGRYTPSTDSWTATSVTNAPAGRSSHTAVWTGSEMIVWGGIYFEGSNFIFLNTGGRYNPSTDSWTATTIINAPTARDSHAAVWTGKEMIVWGGYNSNDLNTGGRYNPATDLWRATRTANAPSARSGPTAVWTGTEMIVWGGVYYDGSRYFYLNTGGRYNPGTNIWTASSTVNAPIGREAHTAIWSGSEMIVWGGIDAFLNYSNAGGRYSPSTNSWTATSTTNAPTGRYIHTAIWTGSEMIVWGGTDDSINFNNGGRYNPTTNAWVATTTANAPTGRFGHTAVWTGDQMIVWGGSYGLNTGGKYCAPPP
;
A
#
# COMPACT_ATOMS: atom_id res chain seq x y z
N MET A 1 -36.61 -75.49 -0.23
CA MET A 1 -37.89 -76.23 -0.23
C MET A 1 -38.97 -75.31 0.32
N ALA A 2 -39.73 -74.62 -0.55
CA ALA A 2 -40.85 -73.71 -0.24
C ALA A 2 -40.50 -72.51 0.71
N ILE A 3 -41.16 -71.35 0.76
CA ILE A 3 -42.55 -70.93 0.48
C ILE A 3 -42.55 -69.44 0.03
N ARG A 4 -43.28 -69.11 -1.07
CA ARG A 4 -43.99 -67.83 -1.39
C ARG A 4 -43.19 -66.49 -1.43
N SER A 5 -43.59 -65.45 -2.17
CA SER A 5 -44.80 -65.24 -3.01
C SER A 5 -44.63 -64.02 -3.94
N GLN A 6 -45.09 -64.15 -5.20
CA GLN A 6 -45.72 -63.11 -6.06
C GLN A 6 -44.91 -61.83 -6.41
N HIS A 7 -44.88 -61.30 -7.63
CA HIS A 7 -45.47 -61.67 -8.92
C HIS A 7 -44.92 -60.67 -9.96
N LEU A 8 -44.63 -61.19 -11.16
CA LEU A 8 -44.91 -60.61 -12.49
C LEU A 8 -44.37 -59.20 -12.79
N ASP A 9 -43.29 -59.08 -13.56
CA ASP A 9 -43.21 -59.28 -15.03
C ASP A 9 -43.70 -58.06 -15.83
N THR A 10 -42.77 -57.27 -16.38
CA THR A 10 -42.42 -57.25 -17.82
C THR A 10 -42.96 -55.98 -18.50
N THR A 11 -42.39 -55.44 -19.58
CA THR A 11 -41.30 -55.91 -20.46
C THR A 11 -40.25 -54.81 -20.68
N SER A 12 -38.98 -55.21 -20.84
CA SER A 12 -37.97 -54.38 -21.50
C SER A 12 -37.99 -54.65 -23.01
N GLU A 13 -38.02 -53.60 -23.82
CA GLU A 13 -37.25 -53.56 -25.07
C GLU A 13 -36.56 -52.19 -25.15
N CYS A 14 -35.22 -52.20 -25.11
CA CYS A 14 -34.43 -51.00 -25.28
C CYS A 14 -33.03 -51.38 -25.79
N LEU A 15 -32.73 -51.02 -27.04
CA LEU A 15 -31.37 -51.01 -27.55
C LEU A 15 -31.26 -50.03 -28.73
N LEU A 16 -30.53 -48.93 -28.53
CA LEU A 16 -29.89 -48.08 -29.56
C LEU A 16 -30.82 -47.31 -30.55
N ALA A 17 -30.59 -46.04 -30.90
CA ALA A 17 -29.56 -45.07 -30.51
C ALA A 17 -30.02 -43.62 -30.81
N GLU A 18 -29.07 -42.68 -30.74
CA GLU A 18 -29.08 -41.28 -31.18
C GLU A 18 -29.49 -40.20 -30.16
N LEU A 19 -28.47 -39.49 -29.71
CA LEU A 19 -28.52 -38.26 -28.93
C LEU A 19 -28.90 -37.08 -29.84
N SER A 20 -29.93 -36.33 -29.47
CA SER A 20 -30.10 -34.92 -29.88
C SER A 20 -30.07 -34.05 -28.62
N PRO A 21 -29.19 -33.04 -28.53
CA PRO A 21 -29.23 -32.09 -27.42
C PRO A 21 -30.46 -31.20 -27.58
N GLY A 22 -31.39 -31.28 -26.62
CA GLY A 22 -32.53 -30.38 -26.56
C GLY A 22 -32.06 -28.93 -26.43
N LEU A 23 -32.58 -28.04 -27.27
CA LEU A 23 -32.32 -26.61 -27.22
C LEU A 23 -32.71 -26.06 -25.84
N ALA A 24 -31.71 -25.63 -25.06
CA ALA A 24 -31.96 -24.82 -23.87
C ALA A 24 -32.62 -23.51 -24.30
N SER A 25 -33.77 -23.18 -23.72
CA SER A 25 -34.45 -21.92 -24.00
C SER A 25 -33.57 -20.75 -23.54
N VAL A 26 -33.17 -19.89 -24.47
CA VAL A 26 -32.49 -18.63 -24.14
C VAL A 26 -33.46 -17.76 -23.35
N ALA A 27 -33.17 -17.56 -22.06
CA ALA A 27 -33.97 -16.68 -21.21
C ALA A 27 -33.87 -15.23 -21.71
N GLN A 28 -35.02 -14.57 -21.88
CA GLN A 28 -35.09 -13.14 -22.22
C GLN A 28 -34.53 -12.30 -21.06
N PRO A 29 -33.71 -11.26 -21.33
CA PRO A 29 -33.24 -10.36 -20.28
C PRO A 29 -34.42 -9.57 -19.70
N ARG A 30 -34.63 -9.69 -18.39
CA ARG A 30 -35.65 -8.92 -17.66
C ARG A 30 -35.24 -7.45 -17.64
N GLN A 31 -36.16 -6.54 -17.96
CA GLN A 31 -35.97 -5.09 -17.89
C GLN A 31 -36.97 -4.47 -16.92
N LEU A 32 -36.56 -3.40 -16.23
CA LEU A 32 -37.47 -2.54 -15.46
C LEU A 32 -37.73 -1.26 -16.25
N SER A 33 -39.00 -0.89 -16.40
CA SER A 33 -39.38 0.42 -16.94
C SER A 33 -39.07 1.54 -15.94
N LEU A 34 -39.12 2.79 -16.40
CA LEU A 34 -39.01 3.95 -15.51
C LEU A 34 -40.11 3.95 -14.44
N ALA A 35 -41.34 3.54 -14.80
CA ALA A 35 -42.46 3.46 -13.87
C ALA A 35 -42.24 2.39 -12.78
N ASP A 36 -41.71 1.21 -13.15
CA ASP A 36 -41.37 0.16 -12.16
C ASP A 36 -40.31 0.67 -11.18
N ARG A 37 -39.28 1.38 -11.68
CA ARG A 37 -38.22 1.96 -10.85
C ARG A 37 -38.74 3.05 -9.92
N ILE A 38 -39.69 3.88 -10.35
CA ILE A 38 -40.34 4.90 -9.51
C ILE A 38 -41.17 4.23 -8.40
N PHE A 39 -41.92 3.17 -8.74
CA PHE A 39 -42.68 2.38 -7.76
C PHE A 39 -41.76 1.77 -6.68
N TYR A 40 -40.66 1.13 -7.08
CA TYR A 40 -39.70 0.59 -6.11
C TYR A 40 -38.94 1.67 -5.33
N GLN A 41 -38.67 2.83 -5.94
CA GLN A 41 -38.07 3.97 -5.22
C GLN A 41 -39.03 4.51 -4.14
N HIS A 42 -40.34 4.60 -4.41
CA HIS A 42 -41.34 4.98 -3.40
C HIS A 42 -41.30 4.03 -2.21
N ALA A 43 -41.34 2.71 -2.46
CA ALA A 43 -41.27 1.69 -1.41
C ALA A 43 -39.99 1.78 -0.55
N ILE A 44 -38.83 2.04 -1.16
CA ILE A 44 -37.55 2.27 -0.46
C ILE A 44 -37.63 3.53 0.44
N GLU A 45 -38.14 4.63 -0.10
CA GLU A 45 -38.28 5.89 0.63
C GLU A 45 -39.32 5.80 1.75
N GLU A 46 -40.35 4.95 1.62
CA GLU A 46 -41.32 4.72 2.69
C GLU A 46 -40.66 4.06 3.89
N VAL A 47 -39.86 3.01 3.68
CA VAL A 47 -39.08 2.36 4.75
C VAL A 47 -38.14 3.37 5.41
N TYR A 48 -37.34 4.12 4.64
CA TYR A 48 -36.47 5.16 5.20
C TYR A 48 -37.25 6.26 5.94
N TRP A 49 -38.40 6.67 5.43
CA TRP A 49 -39.25 7.66 6.09
C TRP A 49 -39.75 7.13 7.42
N ARG A 50 -40.24 5.89 7.51
CA ARG A 50 -40.68 5.28 8.80
C ARG A 50 -39.59 5.35 9.87
N HIS A 51 -38.35 5.00 9.53
CA HIS A 51 -37.20 4.99 10.45
C HIS A 51 -36.60 6.37 10.76
N ARG A 52 -37.01 7.44 10.08
CA ARG A 52 -36.53 8.81 10.34
C ARG A 52 -37.06 9.37 11.66
N ILE A 53 -36.16 9.86 12.53
CA ILE A 53 -36.53 10.44 13.84
C ILE A 53 -37.40 11.70 13.65
N TRP A 54 -38.57 11.73 14.31
CA TRP A 54 -39.46 12.89 14.36
C TRP A 54 -39.22 13.65 15.68
N PRO A 55 -39.01 14.98 15.68
CA PRO A 55 -38.70 15.71 16.92
C PRO A 55 -39.84 15.68 17.93
N GLN A 56 -39.55 15.39 19.20
CA GLN A 56 -40.56 15.42 20.28
C GLN A 56 -41.17 16.80 20.52
N GLU A 57 -40.49 17.86 20.07
CA GLU A 57 -40.96 19.26 20.13
C GLU A 57 -41.96 19.60 19.01
N SER A 58 -42.17 18.71 18.02
CA SER A 58 -43.15 18.92 16.95
C SER A 58 -44.56 18.61 17.46
N PRO A 59 -45.50 19.57 17.46
CA PRO A 59 -46.85 19.38 18.01
C PRO A 59 -47.77 18.49 17.14
N ASN A 60 -47.33 18.14 15.92
CA ASN A 60 -48.09 17.37 14.95
C ASN A 60 -47.57 15.94 14.84
N ALA A 61 -48.46 15.01 14.51
CA ALA A 61 -48.10 13.67 14.09
C ALA A 61 -47.16 13.71 12.87
N LYS A 62 -46.31 12.68 12.74
CA LYS A 62 -45.41 12.53 11.60
C LYS A 62 -46.25 12.34 10.31
N PRO A 63 -46.10 13.21 9.29
CA PRO A 63 -46.88 13.13 8.06
C PRO A 63 -46.53 11.87 7.25
N SER A 64 -47.36 11.50 6.28
CA SER A 64 -47.08 10.40 5.35
C SER A 64 -45.93 10.75 4.39
N LEU A 65 -45.37 9.75 3.68
CA LEU A 65 -44.36 10.02 2.66
C LEU A 65 -44.93 10.91 1.55
N ASP A 66 -46.16 10.64 1.10
CA ASP A 66 -46.81 11.35 0.00
C ASP A 66 -47.08 12.84 0.30
N GLU A 67 -47.20 13.19 1.59
CA GLU A 67 -47.31 14.57 2.06
C GLU A 67 -45.98 15.34 2.05
N VAL A 68 -44.83 14.64 2.03
CA VAL A 68 -43.48 15.24 2.13
C VAL A 68 -42.57 14.98 0.93
N MET A 69 -42.93 14.06 0.03
CA MET A 69 -42.19 13.73 -1.18
C MET A 69 -43.15 13.49 -2.34
N ARG A 70 -42.99 14.26 -3.42
CA ARG A 70 -43.85 14.19 -4.61
C ARG A 70 -43.33 13.17 -5.61
N GLU A 71 -44.21 12.62 -6.44
CA GLU A 71 -43.86 11.68 -7.52
C GLU A 71 -42.74 12.22 -8.44
N ALA A 72 -42.75 13.51 -8.76
CA ALA A 72 -41.69 14.16 -9.54
C ALA A 72 -40.30 14.15 -8.85
N GLU A 73 -40.25 14.11 -7.53
CA GLU A 73 -38.99 14.03 -6.75
C GLU A 73 -38.48 12.58 -6.71
N LEU A 74 -39.38 11.59 -6.66
CA LEU A 74 -39.06 10.17 -6.81
C LEU A 74 -38.57 9.84 -8.23
N GLN A 75 -39.26 10.33 -9.26
CA GLN A 75 -38.81 10.25 -10.66
C GLN A 75 -37.42 10.84 -10.82
N LYS A 76 -37.18 12.03 -10.26
CA LYS A 76 -35.86 12.67 -10.33
C LYS A 76 -34.76 11.82 -9.67
N LYS A 77 -35.01 11.22 -8.49
CA LYS A 77 -34.06 10.29 -7.86
C LYS A 77 -33.70 9.12 -8.76
N VAL A 78 -34.70 8.54 -9.45
CA VAL A 78 -34.50 7.44 -10.39
C VAL A 78 -33.66 7.87 -11.59
N GLU A 79 -33.99 9.00 -12.20
CA GLU A 79 -33.21 9.55 -13.31
C GLU A 79 -31.77 9.89 -12.90
N ASP A 80 -31.56 10.49 -11.72
CA ASP A 80 -30.25 10.89 -11.22
C ASP A 80 -29.28 9.70 -11.04
N TYR A 81 -29.76 8.52 -10.60
CA TYR A 81 -28.88 7.34 -10.44
C TYR A 81 -28.66 6.55 -11.74
N LEU A 82 -29.61 6.59 -12.68
CA LEU A 82 -29.42 6.03 -14.01
C LEU A 82 -28.34 6.84 -14.76
N ARG A 83 -28.44 8.16 -14.70
CA ARG A 83 -27.41 9.10 -15.17
C ARG A 83 -26.05 8.86 -14.51
N ASN A 84 -26.00 8.59 -13.21
CA ASN A 84 -24.73 8.19 -12.57
C ASN A 84 -24.08 6.97 -13.23
N SER A 85 -24.90 5.96 -13.56
CA SER A 85 -24.43 4.71 -14.17
C SER A 85 -23.92 4.94 -15.59
N GLU A 86 -24.60 5.80 -16.36
CA GLU A 86 -24.19 6.22 -17.71
C GLU A 86 -22.92 7.08 -17.68
N ALA A 87 -22.83 8.05 -16.76
CA ALA A 87 -21.66 8.92 -16.65
C ALA A 87 -20.38 8.14 -16.31
N LEU A 88 -20.47 7.11 -15.48
CA LEU A 88 -19.36 6.19 -15.18
C LEU A 88 -18.87 5.43 -16.42
N GLU A 89 -19.78 5.01 -17.30
CA GLU A 89 -19.45 4.41 -18.59
C GLU A 89 -18.83 5.45 -19.54
N ASP A 90 -19.51 6.57 -19.81
CA ASP A 90 -19.09 7.52 -20.83
C ASP A 90 -17.77 8.25 -20.47
N TYR A 91 -17.62 8.76 -19.24
CA TYR A 91 -16.49 9.63 -18.85
C TYR A 91 -15.29 8.90 -18.22
N TRP A 92 -15.52 7.71 -17.64
CA TRP A 92 -14.48 6.90 -16.98
C TRP A 92 -14.33 5.48 -17.57
N GLN A 93 -15.19 5.06 -18.50
CA GLN A 93 -15.17 3.72 -19.11
C GLN A 93 -15.32 2.59 -18.07
N GLN A 94 -16.15 2.85 -17.05
CA GLN A 94 -16.45 1.95 -15.93
C GLN A 94 -17.96 1.71 -15.80
N PRO A 95 -18.61 1.01 -16.77
CA PRO A 95 -20.03 0.69 -16.66
C PRO A 95 -20.34 -0.15 -15.42
N VAL A 96 -21.50 0.09 -14.80
CA VAL A 96 -21.96 -0.68 -13.63
C VAL A 96 -22.56 -2.02 -14.09
N ILE A 97 -21.79 -3.10 -13.98
CA ILE A 97 -22.14 -4.44 -14.46
C ILE A 97 -22.80 -5.32 -13.38
N ALA A 98 -23.49 -6.38 -13.80
CA ALA A 98 -24.25 -7.26 -12.91
C ALA A 98 -23.41 -7.91 -11.78
N GLU A 99 -22.16 -8.27 -12.05
CA GLU A 99 -21.24 -8.82 -11.04
C GLU A 99 -21.00 -7.82 -9.88
N GLN A 100 -20.87 -6.54 -10.22
CA GLN A 100 -20.67 -5.47 -9.23
C GLN A 100 -21.94 -5.21 -8.42
N LEU A 101 -23.11 -5.34 -9.05
CA LEU A 101 -24.39 -5.23 -8.35
C LEU A 101 -24.59 -6.38 -7.36
N GLN A 102 -24.33 -7.63 -7.77
CA GLN A 102 -24.46 -8.78 -6.86
C GLN A 102 -23.63 -8.59 -5.59
N ARG A 103 -22.33 -8.29 -5.73
CA ARG A 103 -21.47 -8.13 -4.54
C ARG A 103 -21.69 -6.80 -3.79
N GLU A 104 -22.38 -5.81 -4.36
CA GLU A 104 -22.92 -4.68 -3.60
C GLU A 104 -24.16 -5.08 -2.76
N ILE A 105 -25.06 -5.96 -3.26
CA ILE A 105 -26.14 -6.55 -2.45
C ILE A 105 -25.53 -7.34 -1.28
N ASP A 106 -24.50 -8.16 -1.56
CA ASP A 106 -23.78 -8.94 -0.55
C ASP A 106 -23.11 -8.01 0.48
N ARG A 107 -22.46 -6.92 0.02
CA ARG A 107 -21.88 -5.88 0.89
C ARG A 107 -22.93 -5.21 1.78
N MET A 108 -24.12 -4.91 1.25
CA MET A 108 -25.22 -4.34 2.04
C MET A 108 -25.66 -5.31 3.13
N ALA A 109 -25.89 -6.58 2.81
CA ALA A 109 -26.35 -7.60 3.75
C ALA A 109 -25.31 -7.94 4.84
N GLN A 110 -24.02 -7.90 4.50
CA GLN A 110 -22.93 -8.20 5.44
C GLN A 110 -22.61 -7.02 6.37
N HIS A 111 -22.59 -5.79 5.86
CA HIS A 111 -22.03 -4.63 6.57
C HIS A 111 -23.04 -3.57 7.03
N THR A 112 -24.36 -3.81 6.85
CA THR A 112 -25.38 -2.90 7.37
C THR A 112 -25.28 -2.75 8.90
N ARG A 113 -25.40 -1.51 9.39
CA ARG A 113 -25.55 -1.20 10.83
C ARG A 113 -27.01 -1.21 11.29
N GLN A 114 -27.94 -1.50 10.38
CA GLN A 114 -29.38 -1.59 10.61
C GLN A 114 -29.92 -2.81 9.84
N PRO A 115 -29.61 -4.04 10.28
CA PRO A 115 -30.05 -5.26 9.60
C PRO A 115 -31.57 -5.42 9.58
N GLU A 116 -32.29 -4.85 10.55
CA GLU A 116 -33.76 -4.80 10.59
C GLU A 116 -34.31 -3.94 9.43
N VAL A 117 -33.77 -2.72 9.26
CA VAL A 117 -34.16 -1.81 8.18
C VAL A 117 -33.82 -2.41 6.81
N LEU A 118 -32.70 -3.13 6.69
CA LEU A 118 -32.36 -3.80 5.44
C LEU A 118 -33.30 -4.98 5.11
N ARG A 119 -33.79 -5.72 6.11
CA ARG A 119 -34.84 -6.74 5.91
C ARG A 119 -36.14 -6.08 5.42
N GLU A 120 -36.56 -5.00 6.06
CA GLU A 120 -37.74 -4.23 5.61
C GLU A 120 -37.58 -3.73 4.17
N LEU A 121 -36.37 -3.28 3.77
CA LEU A 121 -36.09 -2.87 2.39
C LEU A 121 -36.16 -4.05 1.40
N PHE A 122 -35.61 -5.22 1.75
CA PHE A 122 -35.66 -6.40 0.88
C PHE A 122 -37.11 -6.92 0.75
N GLU A 123 -37.88 -6.92 1.83
CA GLU A 123 -39.30 -7.27 1.84
C GLU A 123 -40.17 -6.28 1.04
N ALA A 124 -39.92 -4.97 1.17
CA ALA A 124 -40.59 -3.93 0.39
C ALA A 124 -40.31 -4.03 -1.12
N LEU A 125 -39.15 -4.59 -1.48
CA LEU A 125 -38.77 -4.93 -2.86
C LEU A 125 -39.16 -6.37 -3.27
N GLY A 126 -40.09 -6.98 -2.52
CA GLY A 126 -40.68 -8.29 -2.83
C GLY A 126 -39.75 -9.50 -2.63
N ASN A 127 -38.59 -9.30 -2.00
CA ASN A 127 -37.46 -10.26 -1.98
C ASN A 127 -37.09 -10.75 -3.40
N ASP A 128 -37.15 -9.85 -4.39
CA ASP A 128 -36.75 -10.15 -5.76
C ASP A 128 -35.26 -9.73 -5.97
N PRO A 129 -34.33 -10.69 -6.18
CA PRO A 129 -32.91 -10.38 -6.32
C PRO A 129 -32.59 -9.38 -7.43
N PHE A 130 -33.37 -9.41 -8.53
CA PHE A 130 -33.17 -8.53 -9.68
C PHE A 130 -33.63 -7.11 -9.39
N VAL A 131 -34.75 -6.94 -8.68
CA VAL A 131 -35.23 -5.63 -8.25
C VAL A 131 -34.27 -5.01 -7.22
N ILE A 132 -33.79 -5.81 -6.27
CA ILE A 132 -32.84 -5.36 -5.24
C ILE A 132 -31.50 -4.95 -5.87
N ALA A 133 -30.99 -5.69 -6.86
CA ALA A 133 -29.83 -5.30 -7.66
C ALA A 133 -30.02 -3.94 -8.36
N GLU A 134 -31.13 -3.77 -9.06
CA GLU A 134 -31.34 -2.66 -9.98
C GLU A 134 -31.89 -1.38 -9.31
N CYS A 135 -32.61 -1.49 -8.20
CA CYS A 135 -33.29 -0.38 -7.53
C CYS A 135 -32.71 -0.03 -6.14
N LEU A 136 -31.93 -0.91 -5.51
CA LEU A 136 -31.28 -0.63 -4.21
C LEU A 136 -29.75 -0.61 -4.30
N ALA A 137 -29.13 -1.62 -4.93
CA ALA A 137 -27.68 -1.68 -5.06
C ALA A 137 -27.11 -0.71 -6.12
N ARG A 138 -27.69 -0.66 -7.32
CA ARG A 138 -27.23 0.23 -8.41
C ARG A 138 -27.18 1.71 -8.02
N PRO A 139 -28.19 2.29 -7.33
CA PRO A 139 -28.14 3.70 -6.94
C PRO A 139 -26.97 4.01 -5.99
N ALA A 140 -26.86 3.23 -4.90
CA ALA A 140 -25.81 3.41 -3.90
C ALA A 140 -24.40 3.23 -4.49
N LEU A 141 -24.22 2.26 -5.39
CA LEU A 141 -22.94 2.01 -6.03
C LEU A 141 -22.55 3.13 -7.00
N SER A 142 -23.46 3.51 -7.90
CA SER A 142 -23.18 4.50 -8.94
C SER A 142 -22.92 5.89 -8.36
N GLU A 143 -23.65 6.31 -7.33
CA GLU A 143 -23.40 7.58 -6.63
C GLU A 143 -22.03 7.59 -5.93
N ARG A 144 -21.68 6.50 -5.23
CA ARG A 144 -20.40 6.39 -4.51
C ARG A 144 -19.20 6.45 -5.46
N LEU A 145 -19.23 5.68 -6.55
CA LEU A 145 -18.15 5.65 -7.54
C LEU A 145 -17.99 7.01 -8.23
N LEU A 146 -19.10 7.58 -8.72
CA LEU A 146 -19.07 8.84 -9.47
C LEU A 146 -18.58 10.01 -8.61
N THR A 147 -19.05 10.10 -7.37
CA THR A 147 -18.68 11.20 -6.46
C THR A 147 -17.19 11.19 -6.16
N ASN A 148 -16.61 10.01 -5.88
CA ASN A 148 -15.20 9.87 -5.56
C ASN A 148 -14.31 10.23 -6.77
N LEU A 149 -14.64 9.67 -7.94
CA LEU A 149 -13.92 9.89 -9.20
C LEU A 149 -13.96 11.36 -9.62
N TYR A 150 -15.16 11.97 -9.68
CA TYR A 150 -15.31 13.35 -10.12
C TYR A 150 -14.57 14.35 -9.24
N ALA A 151 -14.69 14.24 -7.92
CA ALA A 151 -14.17 15.23 -6.97
C ALA A 151 -12.64 15.42 -7.00
N HIS A 152 -11.90 14.46 -7.56
CA HIS A 152 -10.43 14.46 -7.61
C HIS A 152 -9.87 14.41 -9.05
N ASP A 153 -10.73 14.45 -10.06
CA ASP A 153 -10.31 14.32 -11.46
C ASP A 153 -9.80 15.67 -12.02
N GLU A 154 -8.49 15.71 -12.28
CA GLU A 154 -7.82 16.92 -12.79
C GLU A 154 -8.35 17.39 -14.16
N ARG A 155 -9.04 16.54 -14.93
CA ARG A 155 -9.69 16.96 -16.19
C ARG A 155 -10.78 18.00 -15.96
N PHE A 156 -11.50 17.91 -14.83
CA PHE A 156 -12.58 18.83 -14.47
C PHE A 156 -12.10 19.94 -13.52
N HIS A 157 -11.15 19.64 -12.63
CA HIS A 157 -10.78 20.54 -11.53
C HIS A 157 -9.35 21.11 -11.61
N GLY A 158 -8.46 20.55 -12.42
CA GLY A 158 -7.05 20.97 -12.51
C GLY A 158 -6.86 22.42 -12.97
N GLU A 159 -7.73 22.92 -13.86
CA GLU A 159 -7.69 24.32 -14.26
C GLU A 159 -8.20 25.27 -13.16
N LEU A 160 -9.10 24.83 -12.28
CA LEU A 160 -9.46 25.60 -11.09
C LEU A 160 -8.31 25.60 -10.07
N LYS A 161 -7.65 24.45 -9.87
CA LYS A 161 -6.49 24.28 -9.00
C LYS A 161 -5.34 25.22 -9.38
N ARG A 162 -4.90 25.18 -10.64
CA ARG A 162 -3.82 26.06 -11.15
C ARG A 162 -4.15 27.54 -11.02
N ARG A 163 -5.42 27.93 -11.24
CA ARG A 163 -5.86 29.31 -11.02
C ARG A 163 -5.83 29.69 -9.54
N ALA A 164 -6.30 28.84 -8.64
CA ALA A 164 -6.21 29.08 -7.19
C ALA A 164 -4.75 29.18 -6.70
N GLU A 165 -3.85 28.34 -7.21
CA GLU A 165 -2.41 28.39 -6.91
C GLU A 165 -1.77 29.69 -7.41
N ALA A 166 -2.05 30.11 -8.65
CA ALA A 166 -1.54 31.36 -9.21
C ALA A 166 -2.12 32.60 -8.52
N ASP A 167 -3.40 32.57 -8.15
CA ASP A 167 -4.10 33.64 -7.45
C ASP A 167 -3.54 33.83 -6.02
N LEU A 168 -3.21 32.73 -5.33
CA LEU A 168 -2.49 32.77 -4.05
C LEU A 168 -1.06 33.31 -4.17
N GLN A 169 -0.34 32.97 -5.24
CA GLN A 169 0.99 33.52 -5.49
C GLN A 169 0.94 35.04 -5.79
N GLY A 170 -0.12 35.52 -6.45
CA GLY A 170 -0.35 36.93 -6.72
C GLY A 170 -0.85 37.76 -5.53
N HIS A 171 -1.58 37.14 -4.60
CA HIS A 171 -2.25 37.82 -3.47
C HIS A 171 -1.74 37.31 -2.11
N SER A 172 -0.45 37.49 -1.84
CA SER A 172 0.26 36.93 -0.68
C SER A 172 -0.05 37.56 0.69
N SER A 173 -1.00 38.50 0.77
CA SER A 173 -1.44 39.13 2.02
C SER A 173 -2.96 39.21 2.17
N VAL A 174 -3.45 39.33 3.41
CA VAL A 174 -4.89 39.36 3.73
C VAL A 174 -5.67 40.45 2.99
N GLU A 175 -5.13 41.67 2.91
CA GLU A 175 -5.82 42.77 2.22
C GLU A 175 -5.79 42.61 0.69
N GLN A 176 -4.86 41.82 0.16
CA GLN A 176 -4.85 41.41 -1.24
C GLN A 176 -5.86 40.28 -1.52
N MET A 177 -6.07 39.34 -0.58
CA MET A 177 -7.06 38.26 -0.74
C MET A 177 -8.50 38.76 -0.96
N LYS A 178 -8.87 39.91 -0.38
CA LYS A 178 -10.17 40.56 -0.62
C LYS A 178 -10.39 40.98 -2.09
N ARG A 179 -9.35 40.91 -2.92
CA ARG A 179 -9.34 41.19 -4.37
C ARG A 179 -9.05 39.95 -5.22
N SER A 180 -8.85 38.78 -4.60
CA SER A 180 -8.66 37.51 -5.28
C SER A 180 -9.94 37.04 -5.99
N SER A 181 -9.82 36.01 -6.82
CA SER A 181 -10.96 35.37 -7.51
C SER A 181 -11.74 34.38 -6.64
N GLY A 182 -11.24 34.05 -5.44
CA GLY A 182 -11.89 33.16 -4.49
C GLY A 182 -12.89 33.89 -3.58
N GLY A 183 -13.88 33.17 -3.07
CA GLY A 183 -14.82 33.70 -2.08
C GLY A 183 -14.11 33.98 -0.76
N TYR A 184 -13.96 35.26 -0.41
CA TYR A 184 -13.40 35.69 0.87
C TYR A 184 -14.48 35.68 1.97
N SER A 185 -14.15 35.12 3.13
CA SER A 185 -14.99 35.10 4.32
C SER A 185 -14.14 35.26 5.58
N GLU A 186 -14.70 35.91 6.60
CA GLU A 186 -14.12 35.96 7.94
C GLU A 186 -15.01 35.21 8.92
N ILE A 187 -14.41 34.34 9.74
CA ILE A 187 -15.10 33.60 10.79
C ILE A 187 -14.29 33.74 12.08
N GLU A 188 -14.99 34.02 13.17
CA GLU A 188 -14.43 34.07 14.52
C GLU A 188 -14.81 32.78 15.25
N TRP A 189 -13.82 32.07 15.78
CA TRP A 189 -14.02 30.91 16.65
C TRP A 189 -13.85 31.36 18.10
N VAL A 190 -14.80 30.97 18.96
CA VAL A 190 -14.78 31.31 20.40
C VAL A 190 -14.97 30.03 21.23
N ARG A 191 -14.14 29.85 22.24
CA ARG A 191 -14.09 28.64 23.08
C ARG A 191 -15.08 28.66 24.24
N SER A 192 -15.60 27.48 24.60
CA SER A 192 -16.52 27.22 25.72
C SER A 192 -16.05 27.63 27.12
N ASP A 193 -14.74 27.66 27.36
CA ASP A 193 -14.15 27.58 28.71
C ASP A 193 -14.07 28.94 29.42
N SER A 194 -14.29 30.04 28.71
CA SER A 194 -13.92 31.37 29.16
C SER A 194 -15.03 32.04 29.98
N GLY A 195 -14.87 32.03 31.31
CA GLY A 195 -15.75 32.68 32.29
C GLY A 195 -15.76 34.22 32.26
N ASN A 196 -15.53 34.84 31.09
CA ASN A 196 -15.49 36.27 30.87
C ASN A 196 -16.25 36.64 29.57
N LEU A 197 -17.53 36.33 29.54
CA LEU A 197 -18.48 36.94 28.61
C LEU A 197 -19.32 37.96 29.35
N ALA A 198 -18.87 39.22 29.33
CA ALA A 198 -19.78 40.35 29.51
C ALA A 198 -20.87 40.24 28.43
N SER A 199 -22.12 40.43 28.84
CA SER A 199 -23.27 40.15 27.98
C SER A 199 -23.34 41.08 26.76
N THR A 200 -23.22 40.52 25.56
CA THR A 200 -23.71 41.15 24.33
C THR A 200 -24.48 40.15 23.46
N ASP A 201 -25.41 40.72 22.69
CA ASP A 201 -26.61 40.07 22.14
C ASP A 201 -26.31 39.03 21.04
N THR A 202 -27.12 37.97 20.96
CA THR A 202 -26.90 36.84 20.04
C THR A 202 -27.46 37.13 18.64
N ARG A 203 -26.80 38.02 17.87
CA ARG A 203 -27.07 38.22 16.42
C ARG A 203 -25.85 38.47 15.53
N ASP A 204 -24.61 38.35 16.03
CA ASP A 204 -23.42 38.53 15.20
C ASP A 204 -23.18 37.36 14.23
N VAL A 205 -23.39 37.64 12.94
CA VAL A 205 -23.13 36.71 11.83
C VAL A 205 -21.61 36.59 11.63
N GLY A 206 -21.05 35.43 11.97
CA GLY A 206 -19.63 35.13 11.80
C GLY A 206 -18.95 34.49 13.02
N VAL A 207 -19.62 34.42 14.17
CA VAL A 207 -19.07 33.82 15.40
C VAL A 207 -19.52 32.36 15.56
N VAL A 208 -18.56 31.44 15.65
CA VAL A 208 -18.77 30.00 15.91
C VAL A 208 -18.27 29.67 17.32
N LYS A 209 -19.20 29.30 18.22
CA LYS A 209 -18.86 28.81 19.55
C LYS A 209 -18.52 27.32 19.48
N MET A 210 -17.43 26.91 20.12
CA MET A 210 -16.91 25.54 20.09
C MET A 210 -16.65 25.00 21.50
N THR A 211 -16.89 23.71 21.71
CA THR A 211 -16.43 23.01 22.92
C THR A 211 -14.90 22.92 22.95
N ASP A 212 -14.28 22.73 24.13
CA ASP A 212 -12.83 22.54 24.28
C ASP A 212 -12.26 21.46 23.33
N ARG A 213 -13.01 20.37 23.11
CA ARG A 213 -12.60 19.30 22.19
C ARG A 213 -12.59 19.77 20.74
N GLU A 214 -13.66 20.43 20.28
CA GLU A 214 -13.77 20.96 18.92
C GLU A 214 -12.77 22.08 18.67
N TRP A 215 -12.54 22.94 19.67
CA TRP A 215 -11.50 23.97 19.67
C TRP A 215 -10.13 23.33 19.39
N LYS A 216 -9.73 22.35 20.20
CA LYS A 216 -8.46 21.62 20.06
C LYS A 216 -8.34 20.93 18.69
N GLU A 217 -9.38 20.25 18.22
CA GLU A 217 -9.37 19.58 16.91
C GLU A 217 -9.29 20.57 15.72
N ASN A 218 -9.95 21.72 15.79
CA ASN A 218 -9.96 22.71 14.70
C ASN A 218 -8.70 23.59 14.68
N ILE A 219 -8.14 23.96 15.83
CA ILE A 219 -6.82 24.62 15.90
C ILE A 219 -5.72 23.70 15.34
N GLN A 220 -5.81 22.37 15.53
CA GLN A 220 -4.88 21.42 14.90
C GLN A 220 -5.04 21.32 13.37
N LYS A 221 -6.28 21.30 12.86
CA LYS A 221 -6.53 21.33 11.41
C LYS A 221 -6.00 22.63 10.79
N LEU A 222 -6.20 23.76 11.47
CA LEU A 222 -5.65 25.06 11.07
C LEU A 222 -4.11 25.01 11.05
N ALA A 223 -3.48 24.53 12.12
CA ALA A 223 -2.02 24.40 12.23
C ALA A 223 -1.40 23.57 11.09
N ALA A 224 -2.06 22.47 10.70
CA ALA A 224 -1.63 21.62 9.60
C ALA A 224 -1.58 22.35 8.24
N GLY A 225 -2.51 23.29 7.99
CA GLY A 225 -2.49 24.15 6.80
C GLY A 225 -1.28 25.09 6.72
N PHE A 226 -0.65 25.38 7.86
CA PHE A 226 0.60 26.14 7.96
C PHE A 226 1.84 25.22 8.10
N GLY A 227 1.69 23.91 7.92
CA GLY A 227 2.77 22.92 8.01
C GLY A 227 3.09 22.41 9.43
N TYR A 228 2.38 22.87 10.46
CA TYR A 228 2.60 22.45 11.85
C TYR A 228 1.82 21.16 12.13
N ALA A 229 2.53 20.11 12.60
CA ALA A 229 1.95 18.79 12.84
C ALA A 229 0.80 18.81 13.90
N LYS A 230 -0.17 17.91 13.74
CA LYS A 230 -1.24 17.70 14.74
C LYS A 230 -0.64 17.29 16.09
N ILE A 231 -1.13 17.88 17.19
CA ILE A 231 -0.79 17.40 18.54
C ILE A 231 -1.60 16.12 18.81
N ASP A 232 -0.94 15.00 19.12
CA ASP A 232 -1.62 13.73 19.42
C ASP A 232 -2.68 13.86 20.53
N LYS A 233 -3.85 13.25 20.32
CA LYS A 233 -4.99 13.19 21.28
C LYS A 233 -4.70 12.42 22.59
N GLY A 234 -3.45 12.01 22.83
CA GLY A 234 -3.05 11.10 23.92
C GLY A 234 -2.17 11.67 25.04
N ARG A 235 -1.81 12.96 25.02
CA ARG A 235 -1.09 13.61 26.13
C ARG A 235 -2.07 14.30 27.10
N PRO A 236 -1.77 14.36 28.41
CA PRO A 236 -2.45 15.31 29.31
C PRO A 236 -2.22 16.72 28.75
N SER A 237 -3.29 17.39 28.33
CA SER A 237 -3.17 18.72 27.71
C SER A 237 -2.86 19.77 28.78
N SER A 238 -1.58 20.12 28.97
CA SER A 238 -1.27 21.41 29.58
C SER A 238 -1.79 22.51 28.65
N ALA A 239 -2.47 23.51 29.21
CA ALA A 239 -2.96 24.66 28.43
C ALA A 239 -1.82 25.34 27.65
N THR A 240 -0.62 25.33 28.25
CA THR A 240 0.64 25.81 27.66
C THR A 240 0.88 25.23 26.26
N MET A 241 0.85 23.91 26.06
CA MET A 241 1.26 23.30 24.79
C MET A 241 0.30 23.58 23.61
N PHE A 242 -0.99 23.81 23.89
CA PHE A 242 -1.94 24.26 22.86
C PHE A 242 -1.80 25.76 22.57
N ASN A 243 -1.57 26.57 23.60
CA ASN A 243 -1.26 27.99 23.43
C ASN A 243 0.03 28.18 22.62
N ASP A 244 1.05 27.33 22.83
CA ASP A 244 2.32 27.37 22.10
C ASP A 244 2.12 27.09 20.60
N VAL A 245 1.27 26.12 20.23
CA VAL A 245 0.96 25.84 18.81
C VAL A 245 0.15 26.97 18.18
N LEU A 246 -0.83 27.54 18.89
CA LEU A 246 -1.55 28.72 18.39
C LEU A 246 -0.63 29.96 18.30
N ALA A 247 0.32 30.10 19.23
CA ALA A 247 1.36 31.13 19.19
C ALA A 247 2.34 30.93 18.03
N ALA A 248 2.60 29.68 17.61
CA ALA A 248 3.47 29.35 16.50
C ALA A 248 2.87 29.65 15.11
N ILE A 249 1.55 29.57 14.93
CA ILE A 249 0.91 29.89 13.65
C ILE A 249 1.11 31.40 13.34
N PRO A 250 1.74 31.77 12.21
CA PRO A 250 1.99 33.17 11.88
C PRO A 250 0.69 33.94 11.61
N ALA A 251 0.54 35.11 12.23
CA ALA A 251 -0.60 36.00 11.98
C ALA A 251 -0.43 36.74 10.65
N HIS A 252 -1.55 37.01 9.96
CA HIS A 252 -1.64 37.65 8.63
C HIS A 252 -0.87 36.96 7.48
N VAL A 253 -0.34 35.75 7.71
CA VAL A 253 0.26 34.90 6.69
C VAL A 253 -0.79 33.91 6.17
N LEU A 254 -0.63 33.51 4.91
CA LEU A 254 -1.48 32.56 4.22
C LEU A 254 -0.99 31.11 4.38
N SER A 255 -1.94 30.18 4.52
CA SER A 255 -1.68 28.74 4.45
C SER A 255 -1.30 28.30 3.03
N THR A 256 -0.76 27.10 2.88
CA THR A 256 -0.74 26.45 1.55
C THR A 256 -2.17 26.19 1.06
N LEU A 257 -2.33 26.00 -0.26
CA LEU A 257 -3.60 25.60 -0.84
C LEU A 257 -3.97 24.20 -0.32
N GLN A 258 -5.19 24.09 0.19
CA GLN A 258 -5.83 22.86 0.65
C GLN A 258 -6.98 22.51 -0.30
N GLU A 259 -7.37 21.24 -0.28
CA GLU A 259 -8.38 20.66 -1.17
C GLU A 259 -9.34 19.80 -0.34
N ASP A 260 -10.64 19.94 -0.60
CA ASP A 260 -11.69 19.02 -0.19
C ASP A 260 -12.62 18.70 -1.39
N GLU A 261 -13.70 17.95 -1.16
CA GLU A 261 -14.63 17.52 -2.20
C GLU A 261 -15.33 18.70 -2.92
N GLY A 262 -15.49 19.85 -2.26
CA GLY A 262 -16.23 21.00 -2.77
C GLY A 262 -15.39 22.25 -3.06
N TYR A 263 -14.16 22.34 -2.54
CA TYR A 263 -13.36 23.56 -2.58
C TYR A 263 -11.86 23.30 -2.70
N TYR A 264 -11.19 24.20 -3.41
CA TYR A 264 -9.81 24.56 -3.10
C TYR A 264 -9.85 25.76 -2.14
N TYR A 265 -9.03 25.80 -1.10
CA TYR A 265 -9.05 26.91 -0.15
C TYR A 265 -7.71 27.19 0.52
N ALA A 266 -7.56 28.41 1.03
CA ALA A 266 -6.48 28.79 1.93
C ALA A 266 -7.02 29.66 3.08
N ARG A 267 -6.30 29.68 4.20
CA ARG A 267 -6.68 30.40 5.42
C ARG A 267 -5.56 31.32 5.89
N ALA A 268 -5.93 32.42 6.53
CA ALA A 268 -5.01 33.31 7.22
C ALA A 268 -5.54 33.64 8.63
N LEU A 269 -4.63 33.67 9.61
CA LEU A 269 -4.96 33.96 11.00
C LEU A 269 -4.92 35.47 11.24
N LEU A 270 -6.08 36.11 11.40
CA LEU A 270 -6.19 37.57 11.54
C LEU A 270 -5.97 38.04 12.97
N GLN A 271 -6.54 37.32 13.93
CA GLN A 271 -6.39 37.59 15.35
C GLN A 271 -6.29 36.27 16.09
N LYS A 272 -5.48 36.24 17.14
CA LYS A 272 -5.31 35.06 17.99
C LYS A 272 -5.16 35.47 19.44
N THR A 273 -5.99 34.87 20.28
CA THR A 273 -5.90 34.88 21.73
C THR A 273 -6.05 33.43 22.21
N GLN A 274 -5.94 33.19 23.52
CA GLN A 274 -6.05 31.84 24.07
C GLN A 274 -7.42 31.18 23.81
N ASP A 275 -8.50 31.98 23.81
CA ASP A 275 -9.88 31.47 23.76
C ASP A 275 -10.73 32.06 22.60
N CYS A 276 -10.16 32.93 21.76
CA CYS A 276 -10.75 33.45 20.53
C CYS A 276 -9.71 33.53 19.38
N VAL A 277 -10.12 33.10 18.18
CA VAL A 277 -9.32 33.09 16.95
C VAL A 277 -10.17 33.61 15.79
N LYS A 278 -9.70 34.65 15.10
CA LYS A 278 -10.35 35.18 13.89
C LYS A 278 -9.59 34.74 12.64
N LEU A 279 -10.30 34.12 11.71
CA LEU A 279 -9.76 33.55 10.47
C LEU A 279 -10.33 34.25 9.24
N ALA A 280 -9.47 34.60 8.30
CA ALA A 280 -9.87 34.78 6.90
C ALA A 280 -9.76 33.43 6.18
N THR A 281 -10.75 33.10 5.37
CA THR A 281 -10.69 31.99 4.41
C THR A 281 -10.98 32.54 3.01
N VAL A 282 -10.11 32.21 2.06
CA VAL A 282 -10.38 32.36 0.63
C VAL A 282 -10.65 30.96 0.04
N ALA A 283 -11.76 30.79 -0.66
CA ALA A 283 -12.17 29.50 -1.20
C ALA A 283 -12.63 29.59 -2.66
N TRP A 284 -12.05 28.75 -3.51
CA TRP A 284 -12.43 28.54 -4.90
C TRP A 284 -13.31 27.29 -4.97
N ARG A 285 -14.62 27.51 -5.15
CA ARG A 285 -15.62 26.45 -5.21
C ARG A 285 -15.42 25.58 -6.45
N LYS A 286 -15.16 24.27 -6.25
CA LYS A 286 -15.26 23.26 -7.30
C LYS A 286 -16.68 23.27 -7.85
N GLU A 287 -16.85 22.94 -9.13
CA GLU A 287 -18.19 22.72 -9.66
C GLU A 287 -18.85 21.57 -8.88
N PRO A 288 -20.06 21.74 -8.33
CA PRO A 288 -20.77 20.63 -7.69
C PRO A 288 -21.12 19.54 -8.71
N LEU A 289 -20.99 18.27 -8.33
CA LEU A 289 -21.29 17.11 -9.20
C LEU A 289 -22.67 17.22 -9.88
N GLN A 290 -23.70 17.65 -9.16
CA GLN A 290 -25.05 17.87 -9.71
C GLN A 290 -25.09 18.99 -10.77
N SER A 291 -24.32 20.06 -10.59
CA SER A 291 -24.21 21.15 -11.56
C SER A 291 -23.48 20.70 -12.82
N TRP A 292 -22.40 19.92 -12.67
CA TRP A 292 -21.70 19.31 -13.79
C TRP A 292 -22.60 18.37 -14.59
N ARG A 293 -23.29 17.44 -13.91
CA ARG A 293 -24.20 16.47 -14.53
C ARG A 293 -25.31 17.16 -15.34
N ALA A 294 -25.92 18.20 -14.76
CA ALA A 294 -26.94 19.02 -15.43
C ALA A 294 -26.43 19.80 -16.67
N ARG A 295 -25.11 19.99 -16.82
CA ARG A 295 -24.48 20.58 -18.03
C ARG A 295 -23.98 19.52 -19.00
N ALA A 296 -23.50 18.38 -18.49
CA ALA A 296 -22.91 17.28 -19.24
C ALA A 296 -23.94 16.52 -20.09
N GLU A 297 -25.18 16.43 -19.63
CA GLU A 297 -26.18 15.48 -20.16
C GLU A 297 -27.48 16.17 -20.60
N THR A 298 -27.60 16.48 -21.91
CA THR A 298 -28.77 17.16 -22.48
C THR A 298 -29.87 16.21 -23.00
N GLN A 299 -29.72 14.90 -22.81
CA GLN A 299 -30.68 13.87 -23.23
C GLN A 299 -31.31 13.18 -22.01
N GLY A 300 -32.41 12.44 -22.21
CA GLY A 300 -32.98 11.58 -21.17
C GLY A 300 -32.13 10.31 -20.97
N PRO A 301 -32.17 9.69 -19.78
CA PRO A 301 -31.40 8.47 -19.51
C PRO A 301 -31.83 7.33 -20.45
N ARG A 302 -30.86 6.51 -20.85
CA ARG A 302 -31.07 5.35 -21.70
C ARG A 302 -31.66 4.19 -20.89
N LEU A 303 -32.38 3.31 -21.58
CA LEU A 303 -32.85 2.05 -20.98
C LEU A 303 -31.66 1.11 -20.75
N ILE A 304 -31.15 1.09 -19.51
CA ILE A 304 -30.13 0.14 -19.09
C ILE A 304 -30.68 -1.28 -19.23
N THR A 305 -30.16 -2.03 -20.20
CA THR A 305 -30.48 -3.44 -20.39
C THR A 305 -29.53 -4.28 -19.55
N ALA A 306 -30.02 -4.89 -18.49
CA ALA A 306 -29.24 -5.86 -17.74
C ALA A 306 -28.88 -7.05 -18.65
N THR A 307 -27.58 -7.34 -18.80
CA THR A 307 -27.13 -8.63 -19.31
C THR A 307 -27.66 -9.73 -18.37
N GLY A 308 -28.17 -10.83 -18.95
CA GLY A 308 -29.02 -11.82 -18.27
C GLY A 308 -28.35 -12.60 -17.14
N ALA A 309 -28.12 -11.94 -16.00
CA ALA A 309 -27.48 -12.47 -14.82
C ALA A 309 -28.51 -12.96 -13.78
N TYR A 310 -28.23 -14.09 -13.16
CA TYR A 310 -29.12 -14.77 -12.22
C TYR A 310 -28.77 -14.39 -10.79
N TYR A 311 -29.13 -13.15 -10.41
CA TYR A 311 -28.92 -12.59 -9.08
C TYR A 311 -29.48 -13.48 -7.96
N THR A 312 -28.82 -13.50 -6.81
CA THR A 312 -29.21 -14.27 -5.61
C THR A 312 -29.28 -13.37 -4.37
N LEU A 313 -30.20 -13.66 -3.45
CA LEU A 313 -30.28 -12.91 -2.19
C LEU A 313 -29.45 -13.54 -1.08
N PRO A 314 -28.57 -12.76 -0.42
CA PRO A 314 -27.82 -13.21 0.75
C PRO A 314 -28.69 -13.21 2.02
N LEU A 315 -28.28 -14.01 3.01
CA LEU A 315 -28.86 -13.97 4.36
C LEU A 315 -28.42 -12.67 5.07
N ILE A 316 -29.38 -11.85 5.52
CA ILE A 316 -29.10 -10.64 6.30
C ILE A 316 -28.78 -11.03 7.75
N SER A 317 -27.59 -10.64 8.20
CA SER A 317 -26.92 -11.14 9.41
C SER A 317 -27.76 -11.05 10.70
N SER A 318 -27.68 -12.09 11.54
CA SER A 318 -28.43 -12.20 12.81
C SER A 318 -27.90 -11.28 13.92
N GLU A 319 -26.70 -10.73 13.74
CA GLU A 319 -26.10 -9.70 14.59
C GLU A 319 -25.63 -8.55 13.68
N ALA A 320 -25.34 -7.37 14.25
CA ALA A 320 -24.82 -6.24 13.49
C ALA A 320 -23.34 -6.45 13.08
N SER A 321 -23.08 -7.41 12.18
CA SER A 321 -21.75 -7.79 11.66
C SER A 321 -21.16 -6.79 10.64
N GLY A 322 -21.53 -5.52 10.75
CA GLY A 322 -20.64 -4.45 10.32
C GLY A 322 -19.33 -4.52 11.11
N CYS A 323 -18.25 -3.92 10.63
CA CYS A 323 -16.91 -4.21 11.14
C CYS A 323 -16.75 -3.91 12.66
N THR A 324 -16.39 -4.94 13.42
CA THR A 324 -16.60 -5.17 14.87
C THR A 324 -15.35 -5.79 15.56
N ASN A 325 -15.55 -6.58 16.61
CA ASN A 325 -14.99 -7.92 16.60
C ASN A 325 -15.82 -8.84 15.66
N ASP A 326 -15.13 -9.44 14.68
CA ASP A 326 -15.55 -10.61 13.93
C ASP A 326 -16.55 -10.43 12.75
N SER A 327 -16.07 -10.70 11.54
CA SER A 327 -16.76 -10.55 10.23
C SER A 327 -16.20 -11.51 9.16
N TRP A 328 -15.84 -12.75 9.55
CA TRP A 328 -14.83 -13.52 8.82
C TRP A 328 -15.37 -14.59 7.80
N THR A 329 -14.77 -14.66 6.58
CA THR A 329 -15.28 -15.13 5.25
C THR A 329 -14.20 -15.01 4.11
N PRO A 330 -14.10 -15.93 3.11
CA PRO A 330 -13.24 -15.87 1.88
C PRO A 330 -13.49 -14.78 0.77
N THR A 331 -13.47 -15.09 -0.57
CA THR A 331 -13.70 -14.10 -1.69
C THR A 331 -14.49 -14.43 -3.00
N ASP A 332 -14.04 -15.23 -4.00
CA ASP A 332 -14.81 -15.65 -5.22
C ASP A 332 -14.05 -16.70 -6.10
N SER A 333 -14.65 -17.83 -6.50
CA SER A 333 -14.41 -18.88 -7.55
C SER A 333 -13.01 -19.49 -7.92
N ALA A 334 -12.72 -20.77 -7.57
CA ALA A 334 -11.72 -21.71 -8.18
C ALA A 334 -10.16 -21.60 -7.94
N PRO A 335 -9.61 -22.18 -6.83
CA PRO A 335 -8.18 -22.10 -6.40
C PRO A 335 -7.11 -22.99 -7.12
N GLN A 336 -5.82 -22.60 -7.00
CA GLN A 336 -4.61 -23.17 -7.70
C GLN A 336 -3.26 -22.61 -7.12
N PRO A 337 -2.02 -22.92 -7.60
CA PRO A 337 -0.73 -22.58 -6.90
C PRO A 337 0.27 -21.61 -7.60
N ARG A 338 0.68 -20.48 -6.95
CA ARG A 338 1.16 -19.23 -7.62
C ARG A 338 1.73 -18.07 -6.71
N ASP A 339 3.03 -17.68 -6.73
CA ASP A 339 3.69 -16.63 -5.85
C ASP A 339 4.34 -15.27 -6.35
N SER A 340 4.81 -14.38 -5.44
CA SER A 340 6.13 -13.62 -5.54
C SER A 340 6.37 -12.14 -6.00
N HIS A 341 5.53 -11.15 -5.66
CA HIS A 341 5.56 -9.80 -6.30
C HIS A 341 5.44 -8.51 -5.39
N THR A 342 5.20 -7.29 -5.92
CA THR A 342 4.82 -6.03 -5.21
C THR A 342 4.00 -5.06 -6.10
N ALA A 343 3.46 -4.00 -5.52
CA ALA A 343 2.91 -2.76 -6.09
C ALA A 343 2.50 -1.84 -4.91
N VAL A 344 1.85 -0.66 -5.11
CA VAL A 344 1.65 0.39 -4.07
C VAL A 344 0.35 1.21 -4.26
N TRP A 345 -0.06 2.00 -3.24
CA TRP A 345 -1.09 3.07 -3.25
C TRP A 345 -1.36 3.62 -4.65
N THR A 346 -2.47 3.23 -5.25
CA THR A 346 -3.30 4.12 -6.06
C THR A 346 -4.57 4.53 -5.31
N GLY A 347 -5.07 3.64 -4.44
CA GLY A 347 -6.31 3.84 -3.69
C GLY A 347 -7.55 3.20 -4.31
N SER A 348 -7.46 2.62 -5.52
CA SER A 348 -8.58 1.94 -6.23
C SER A 348 -8.28 0.72 -7.16
N GLU A 349 -7.13 0.60 -7.89
CA GLU A 349 -6.82 -0.46 -8.92
C GLU A 349 -5.46 -1.26 -8.80
N MET A 350 -5.29 -2.48 -9.43
CA MET A 350 -4.10 -3.40 -9.32
C MET A 350 -3.78 -4.39 -10.51
N ILE A 351 -2.48 -4.76 -10.76
CA ILE A 351 -1.99 -6.06 -11.36
C ILE A 351 -0.54 -6.45 -10.86
N ILE A 352 0.17 -7.55 -11.30
CA ILE A 352 1.32 -8.24 -10.60
C ILE A 352 2.38 -9.07 -11.46
N TRP A 353 3.60 -9.47 -10.95
CA TRP A 353 4.73 -10.21 -11.67
C TRP A 353 5.68 -11.17 -10.82
N GLY A 354 6.46 -12.12 -11.39
CA GLY A 354 7.55 -13.03 -10.81
C GLY A 354 7.25 -14.18 -9.77
N GLY A 355 7.70 -15.47 -9.95
CA GLY A 355 7.44 -16.67 -9.05
C GLY A 355 7.61 -18.15 -9.63
N TYR A 356 7.74 -19.26 -8.81
CA TYR A 356 8.48 -20.56 -9.08
C TYR A 356 7.72 -21.97 -9.29
N ALA A 357 8.36 -23.17 -9.57
CA ALA A 357 8.01 -24.61 -9.98
C ALA A 357 7.58 -25.20 -11.43
N GLY A 358 8.37 -25.21 -12.51
CA GLY A 358 8.07 -25.44 -13.97
C GLY A 358 9.05 -24.68 -14.94
N ILE A 359 8.61 -24.06 -16.08
CA ILE A 359 9.39 -23.04 -16.87
C ILE A 359 8.64 -21.84 -17.56
N LEU A 360 9.07 -20.57 -17.36
CA LEU A 360 8.75 -19.29 -18.08
C LEU A 360 7.62 -18.26 -17.65
N LEU A 361 6.35 -18.40 -18.08
CA LEU A 361 5.12 -17.57 -17.86
C LEU A 361 5.11 -16.03 -18.03
N ASN A 362 3.97 -15.44 -18.47
CA ASN A 362 3.72 -13.98 -18.55
C ASN A 362 2.23 -13.54 -18.37
N ASP A 363 1.79 -12.95 -17.24
CA ASP A 363 0.35 -12.57 -16.97
C ASP A 363 -0.03 -11.81 -15.67
N GLY A 364 -1.32 -11.46 -15.55
CA GLY A 364 -2.05 -11.00 -14.38
C GLY A 364 -3.59 -11.04 -14.59
N GLY A 365 -4.35 -10.08 -14.06
CA GLY A 365 -5.84 -10.01 -14.16
C GLY A 365 -6.52 -9.13 -13.10
N ARG A 366 -6.76 -7.83 -13.30
CA ARG A 366 -7.23 -6.90 -12.22
C ARG A 366 -8.54 -7.32 -11.51
N TYR A 367 -8.86 -6.71 -10.36
CA TYR A 367 -10.18 -6.93 -9.71
C TYR A 367 -10.62 -5.77 -8.79
N ASN A 368 -11.80 -5.18 -8.93
CA ASN A 368 -12.11 -3.99 -8.10
C ASN A 368 -12.69 -4.30 -6.70
N PRO A 369 -12.15 -3.74 -5.59
CA PRO A 369 -12.45 -4.20 -4.22
C PRO A 369 -13.75 -3.69 -3.63
N SER A 370 -14.34 -2.67 -4.22
CA SER A 370 -15.60 -2.11 -3.71
C SER A 370 -16.80 -3.04 -3.99
N ILE A 371 -16.62 -4.02 -4.90
CA ILE A 371 -17.64 -4.72 -5.67
C ILE A 371 -17.18 -6.07 -6.27
N ASP A 372 -15.98 -6.53 -5.93
CA ASP A 372 -15.37 -7.83 -6.25
C ASP A 372 -15.42 -8.30 -7.73
N THR A 373 -15.33 -7.40 -8.71
CA THR A 373 -15.43 -7.76 -10.16
C THR A 373 -14.09 -8.11 -10.83
N TRP A 374 -14.10 -8.94 -11.88
CA TRP A 374 -12.99 -9.87 -12.23
C TRP A 374 -12.18 -9.64 -13.54
N THR A 375 -11.94 -8.41 -14.02
CA THR A 375 -11.39 -8.11 -15.38
C THR A 375 -10.07 -8.82 -15.79
N ALA A 376 -9.89 -9.11 -17.09
CA ALA A 376 -8.64 -9.60 -17.72
C ALA A 376 -7.68 -8.45 -18.14
N THR A 377 -6.58 -8.69 -18.89
CA THR A 377 -5.56 -7.65 -19.21
C THR A 377 -4.61 -7.88 -20.41
N SER A 378 -4.61 -6.95 -21.37
CA SER A 378 -3.50 -6.50 -22.25
C SER A 378 -3.01 -7.32 -23.44
N THR A 379 -3.40 -8.59 -23.58
CA THR A 379 -3.16 -9.45 -24.76
C THR A 379 -1.72 -9.64 -25.29
N THR A 380 -0.69 -8.94 -24.79
CA THR A 380 0.41 -8.56 -25.69
C THR A 380 1.77 -9.09 -25.28
N HIS A 381 1.87 -10.40 -25.57
CA HIS A 381 2.93 -11.14 -26.29
C HIS A 381 4.18 -11.67 -25.52
N ALA A 382 3.96 -12.50 -24.50
CA ALA A 382 4.94 -13.25 -23.68
C ALA A 382 6.43 -13.31 -24.16
N PRO A 383 7.40 -12.90 -23.31
CA PRO A 383 8.45 -13.88 -22.96
C PRO A 383 8.98 -13.88 -21.51
N ILE A 384 9.34 -12.75 -20.86
CA ILE A 384 10.16 -12.80 -19.62
C ILE A 384 9.54 -12.04 -18.49
N GLY A 385 8.57 -12.69 -17.82
CA GLY A 385 7.82 -12.27 -16.63
C GLY A 385 8.62 -11.84 -15.39
N ARG A 386 9.91 -11.58 -15.60
CA ARG A 386 10.70 -10.43 -15.15
C ARG A 386 10.72 -10.17 -13.67
N GLU A 387 11.86 -10.53 -13.07
CA GLU A 387 12.03 -10.35 -11.64
C GLU A 387 13.42 -9.88 -11.11
N LEU A 388 13.57 -9.92 -9.79
CA LEU A 388 14.49 -9.23 -8.86
C LEU A 388 14.77 -7.73 -9.03
N HIS A 389 14.38 -7.07 -10.11
CA HIS A 389 14.06 -5.63 -10.03
C HIS A 389 13.04 -5.41 -8.91
N THR A 390 13.06 -4.27 -8.21
CA THR A 390 12.43 -4.21 -6.87
C THR A 390 11.79 -2.84 -6.58
N ALA A 391 10.45 -2.81 -6.42
CA ALA A 391 9.64 -1.67 -6.89
C ALA A 391 8.15 -1.57 -6.39
N VAL A 392 7.26 -0.92 -7.19
CA VAL A 392 6.48 0.31 -6.87
C VAL A 392 5.01 0.40 -7.37
N TRP A 393 4.33 1.54 -7.06
CA TRP A 393 3.36 2.33 -7.86
C TRP A 393 3.29 3.76 -7.28
N THR A 394 2.58 4.71 -7.92
CA THR A 394 2.26 6.04 -7.33
C THR A 394 0.93 6.66 -7.71
N GLY A 395 0.61 6.81 -9.00
CA GLY A 395 -0.59 7.55 -9.41
C GLY A 395 -0.79 7.80 -10.92
N THR A 396 0.27 7.83 -11.75
CA THR A 396 0.21 8.20 -13.20
C THR A 396 1.29 7.51 -14.08
N GLU A 397 1.94 8.20 -15.04
CA GLU A 397 2.89 7.74 -16.09
C GLU A 397 4.00 6.74 -15.66
N MET A 398 4.54 5.98 -16.63
CA MET A 398 5.04 4.64 -16.36
C MET A 398 6.20 4.11 -17.24
N ILE A 399 7.32 3.67 -16.63
CA ILE A 399 8.45 3.02 -17.32
C ILE A 399 9.22 2.05 -16.40
N VAL A 400 9.92 1.08 -17.00
CA VAL A 400 10.84 0.16 -16.30
C VAL A 400 12.12 -0.10 -17.10
N TRP A 401 13.25 -0.18 -16.39
CA TRP A 401 14.35 -1.15 -16.59
C TRP A 401 14.49 -1.98 -15.33
N GLY A 402 15.25 -3.05 -15.41
CA GLY A 402 15.37 -4.03 -14.32
C GLY A 402 16.29 -5.18 -14.71
N GLY A 403 16.33 -6.17 -13.82
CA GLY A 403 17.42 -7.09 -13.70
C GLY A 403 17.57 -8.13 -14.81
N LYS A 404 17.40 -9.36 -14.38
CA LYS A 404 18.16 -10.51 -14.85
C LYS A 404 17.37 -11.29 -15.91
N SER A 405 17.19 -12.62 -15.88
CA SER A 405 16.26 -13.31 -16.85
C SER A 405 15.92 -14.74 -16.47
N ALA A 406 16.99 -15.46 -16.19
CA ALA A 406 17.06 -16.80 -15.65
C ALA A 406 17.89 -16.68 -14.34
N THR A 407 19.18 -17.01 -14.25
CA THR A 407 19.98 -16.95 -12.99
C THR A 407 21.49 -16.49 -12.90
N GLY A 408 22.25 -16.17 -13.97
CA GLY A 408 23.70 -15.78 -13.97
C GLY A 408 24.46 -15.15 -15.20
N SER A 409 23.89 -14.80 -16.38
CA SER A 409 24.43 -13.73 -17.31
C SER A 409 23.43 -13.12 -18.37
N GLU A 410 23.32 -11.78 -18.53
CA GLU A 410 21.98 -11.13 -18.66
C GLU A 410 21.60 -10.28 -19.89
N TYR A 411 20.41 -10.58 -20.42
CA TYR A 411 19.22 -9.72 -20.64
C TYR A 411 19.23 -8.45 -21.52
N ARG A 412 18.07 -8.08 -22.10
CA ARG A 412 17.99 -7.08 -23.20
C ARG A 412 16.97 -5.90 -23.11
N THR A 413 15.64 -6.08 -22.99
CA THR A 413 14.64 -5.08 -23.54
C THR A 413 13.34 -4.78 -22.75
N GLY A 414 12.52 -3.79 -23.15
CA GLY A 414 11.24 -3.40 -22.50
C GLY A 414 10.39 -2.31 -23.21
N GLY A 415 9.93 -1.28 -22.47
CA GLY A 415 9.31 -0.06 -23.04
C GLY A 415 8.57 0.85 -22.03
N ARG A 416 7.63 1.69 -22.52
CA ARG A 416 7.08 2.93 -21.89
C ARG A 416 5.52 3.00 -21.91
N TYR A 417 4.81 3.60 -20.94
CA TYR A 417 3.34 3.44 -20.77
C TYR A 417 2.61 4.59 -20.01
N ASN A 418 1.26 4.58 -19.93
CA ASN A 418 0.35 5.43 -19.10
C ASN A 418 -1.17 5.26 -19.46
N PRO A 419 -2.14 5.15 -18.51
CA PRO A 419 -2.05 4.67 -17.12
C PRO A 419 -3.14 3.63 -16.70
N THR A 420 -4.07 3.25 -17.58
CA THR A 420 -5.41 2.63 -17.35
C THR A 420 -5.87 1.75 -18.55
N THR A 421 -4.97 1.35 -19.47
CA THR A 421 -5.36 1.24 -20.91
C THR A 421 -5.10 0.03 -21.86
N ASP A 422 -4.16 -0.92 -21.67
CA ASP A 422 -3.74 -2.06 -22.58
C ASP A 422 -2.51 -1.85 -23.53
N LYS A 423 -2.11 -0.62 -23.89
CA LYS A 423 -1.14 -0.33 -24.98
C LYS A 423 0.34 -0.77 -24.73
N TRP A 424 0.78 -1.97 -25.17
CA TRP A 424 2.19 -2.45 -25.04
C TRP A 424 3.29 -1.73 -25.90
N THR A 425 3.06 -0.53 -26.46
CA THR A 425 3.90 0.14 -27.50
C THR A 425 5.39 0.34 -27.13
N LEU A 426 6.33 -0.15 -27.94
CA LEU A 426 7.75 -0.32 -27.60
C LEU A 426 8.64 0.95 -27.67
N THR A 427 9.81 0.90 -27.03
CA THR A 427 11.01 1.74 -27.33
C THR A 427 12.27 0.89 -27.45
N SER A 428 13.28 1.35 -28.19
CA SER A 428 14.46 0.55 -28.57
C SER A 428 15.62 0.76 -27.60
N ILE A 429 16.44 -0.27 -27.40
CA ILE A 429 17.61 -0.24 -26.49
C ILE A 429 18.90 0.16 -27.23
N THR A 430 18.79 1.08 -28.19
CA THR A 430 19.73 1.31 -29.29
C THR A 430 21.14 1.72 -28.83
N ASN A 431 22.04 0.74 -28.67
CA ASN A 431 23.37 0.88 -28.06
C ASN A 431 23.36 1.16 -26.54
N ALA A 432 22.34 0.72 -25.80
CA ALA A 432 22.19 0.96 -24.36
C ALA A 432 23.25 0.19 -23.54
N PRO A 433 24.29 0.84 -22.97
CA PRO A 433 25.41 0.12 -22.36
C PRO A 433 25.07 -0.39 -20.96
N VAL A 434 25.46 -1.64 -20.67
CA VAL A 434 25.51 -2.26 -19.33
C VAL A 434 24.14 -2.30 -18.61
N ALA A 435 24.03 -3.01 -17.50
CA ALA A 435 22.83 -3.11 -16.66
C ALA A 435 23.18 -3.63 -15.23
N ARG A 436 22.32 -3.59 -14.18
CA ARG A 436 20.87 -3.34 -14.14
C ARG A 436 19.98 -4.12 -13.12
N GLU A 437 20.43 -4.78 -12.03
CA GLU A 437 19.59 -5.71 -11.22
C GLU A 437 18.34 -5.12 -10.51
N SER A 438 18.55 -4.69 -9.26
CA SER A 438 17.65 -4.90 -8.12
C SER A 438 17.89 -3.83 -7.06
N HIS A 439 16.88 -3.51 -6.25
CA HIS A 439 17.00 -3.00 -4.88
C HIS A 439 15.66 -3.16 -4.15
N THR A 440 14.85 -2.10 -4.06
CA THR A 440 13.47 -1.96 -3.49
C THR A 440 13.15 -0.49 -3.31
N ALA A 441 11.92 -0.08 -3.62
CA ALA A 441 11.22 1.10 -3.07
C ALA A 441 9.77 1.17 -3.56
N VAL A 442 8.99 2.15 -3.10
CA VAL A 442 7.54 2.25 -3.32
C VAL A 442 7.08 3.61 -3.88
N TRP A 443 6.08 4.31 -3.33
CA TRP A 443 5.53 5.53 -3.96
C TRP A 443 6.41 6.79 -3.79
N THR A 444 6.23 7.88 -4.55
CA THR A 444 5.12 8.85 -4.38
C THR A 444 5.01 10.00 -5.37
N GLY A 445 6.08 10.42 -6.07
CA GLY A 445 6.14 11.83 -6.54
C GLY A 445 6.49 12.09 -8.00
N SER A 446 7.76 11.91 -8.43
CA SER A 446 8.22 12.50 -9.71
C SER A 446 9.49 11.97 -10.43
N GLU A 447 10.74 12.13 -9.98
CA GLU A 447 11.90 12.01 -10.92
C GLU A 447 12.18 10.59 -11.49
N MET A 448 12.75 9.59 -10.82
CA MET A 448 13.33 9.51 -9.46
C MET A 448 14.88 9.40 -9.47
N ILE A 449 15.53 8.37 -8.86
CA ILE A 449 16.97 8.05 -9.02
C ILE A 449 17.35 6.59 -8.72
N VAL A 450 18.65 6.26 -8.83
CA VAL A 450 19.33 4.98 -8.58
C VAL A 450 20.80 5.24 -8.20
N TRP A 451 21.47 4.33 -7.47
CA TRP A 451 22.93 4.35 -7.37
C TRP A 451 23.65 2.99 -7.49
N GLY A 452 24.93 3.08 -7.89
CA GLY A 452 26.00 2.07 -7.91
C GLY A 452 25.89 0.91 -8.92
N GLY A 453 27.05 0.29 -9.20
CA GLY A 453 27.18 -0.93 -10.01
C GLY A 453 28.61 -1.51 -10.13
N GLN A 454 28.70 -2.72 -10.70
CA GLN A 454 29.92 -3.47 -11.02
C GLN A 454 29.92 -3.94 -12.51
N HIS A 455 30.67 -4.96 -12.97
CA HIS A 455 30.54 -5.51 -14.34
C HIS A 455 30.90 -7.00 -14.54
N PHE A 456 30.82 -7.53 -15.76
CA PHE A 456 30.86 -8.98 -16.03
C PHE A 456 32.26 -9.55 -16.33
N SER A 457 32.74 -10.44 -15.45
CA SER A 457 33.59 -11.63 -15.69
C SER A 457 34.00 -12.26 -14.33
N ASN A 458 34.97 -13.18 -14.28
CA ASN A 458 35.82 -13.51 -13.12
C ASN A 458 35.21 -14.02 -11.79
N PHE A 459 33.90 -14.29 -11.65
CA PHE A 459 33.29 -15.01 -10.51
C PHE A 459 33.47 -14.34 -9.11
N THR A 460 34.03 -13.11 -9.13
CA THR A 460 34.62 -12.29 -8.04
C THR A 460 34.49 -10.79 -8.35
N TYR A 461 34.60 -9.92 -7.33
CA TYR A 461 33.66 -8.77 -7.20
C TYR A 461 34.28 -7.36 -7.29
N VAL A 462 34.96 -7.02 -8.40
CA VAL A 462 35.41 -5.65 -8.73
C VAL A 462 34.29 -4.83 -9.44
N ASN A 463 34.50 -3.67 -10.08
CA ASN A 463 33.50 -2.57 -10.02
C ASN A 463 33.21 -1.70 -11.30
N LEU A 464 32.25 -0.75 -11.24
CA LEU A 464 31.80 0.12 -12.36
C LEU A 464 31.51 1.56 -11.87
N GLN A 465 31.75 2.58 -12.71
CA GLN A 465 31.76 4.02 -12.32
C GLN A 465 30.66 4.95 -12.92
N THR A 466 29.85 4.53 -13.93
CA THR A 466 28.79 5.38 -14.54
C THR A 466 27.42 4.66 -14.68
N GLY A 467 26.36 5.42 -15.02
CA GLY A 467 24.97 4.92 -15.03
C GLY A 467 24.01 5.70 -15.93
N GLY A 468 22.70 5.65 -15.63
CA GLY A 468 21.58 6.25 -16.41
C GLY A 468 20.76 7.31 -15.64
N ARG A 469 19.56 7.71 -16.14
CA ARG A 469 18.69 8.82 -15.61
C ARG A 469 17.31 9.12 -16.29
N TYR A 470 16.54 8.19 -16.88
CA TYR A 470 15.21 8.49 -17.51
C TYR A 470 14.33 9.16 -16.40
N ASN A 471 14.06 10.48 -16.46
CA ASN A 471 13.58 11.30 -15.31
C ASN A 471 12.30 12.10 -15.65
N PRO A 472 11.63 12.84 -14.74
CA PRO A 472 10.15 12.88 -14.60
C PRO A 472 9.33 12.95 -15.92
N GLY A 473 8.97 11.78 -16.49
CA GLY A 473 8.25 11.64 -17.75
C GLY A 473 9.06 12.04 -19.01
N THR A 474 10.39 11.85 -19.11
CA THR A 474 11.25 12.62 -20.07
C THR A 474 12.34 11.93 -20.90
N ASN A 475 12.50 12.44 -22.13
CA ASN A 475 13.63 12.14 -23.02
C ASN A 475 14.90 12.95 -22.68
N SER A 476 15.95 12.26 -22.25
CA SER A 476 17.33 12.75 -22.39
C SER A 476 18.35 11.62 -22.22
N TRP A 477 19.63 11.96 -22.16
CA TRP A 477 20.73 11.08 -21.76
C TRP A 477 21.57 11.74 -20.65
N THR A 478 21.96 10.97 -19.62
CA THR A 478 22.53 11.45 -18.34
C THR A 478 22.92 10.26 -17.45
N ALA A 479 23.71 10.46 -16.38
CA ALA A 479 24.27 9.37 -15.57
C ALA A 479 24.14 9.47 -14.04
N THR A 480 24.20 8.33 -13.37
CA THR A 480 24.07 8.13 -11.91
C THR A 480 25.37 7.79 -11.15
N SER A 481 26.51 7.71 -11.84
CA SER A 481 27.78 8.35 -11.42
C SER A 481 28.41 8.06 -10.02
N THR A 482 29.66 7.55 -9.94
CA THR A 482 30.52 7.50 -8.70
C THR A 482 31.92 8.12 -8.88
N ILE A 483 32.67 8.53 -7.82
CA ILE A 483 34.13 8.84 -7.85
C ILE A 483 34.80 8.58 -6.48
N ASN A 484 35.80 7.69 -6.47
CA ASN A 484 36.94 7.55 -5.54
C ASN A 484 36.77 7.62 -3.99
N ALA A 485 36.14 6.59 -3.37
CA ALA A 485 36.52 6.07 -2.05
C ALA A 485 36.21 4.55 -1.91
N PRO A 486 37.09 3.69 -1.37
CA PRO A 486 36.99 2.22 -1.54
C PRO A 486 35.92 1.50 -0.68
N ALA A 487 34.78 2.13 -0.38
CA ALA A 487 33.88 1.75 0.70
C ALA A 487 32.64 0.92 0.25
N PRO A 488 32.58 -0.42 0.54
CA PRO A 488 31.53 -1.39 0.19
C PRO A 488 30.68 -1.21 -1.07
N ARG A 489 29.38 -1.58 -1.09
CA ARG A 489 28.38 -0.86 -1.91
C ARG A 489 26.99 -1.53 -2.17
N TYR A 490 26.76 -2.85 -2.00
CA TYR A 490 25.56 -3.51 -2.60
C TYR A 490 24.16 -3.33 -1.94
N HIS A 491 23.14 -3.92 -2.59
CA HIS A 491 21.71 -4.10 -2.26
C HIS A 491 21.33 -4.21 -0.76
N HIS A 492 20.18 -3.75 -0.23
CA HIS A 492 18.99 -3.08 -0.78
C HIS A 492 18.03 -2.63 0.36
N THR A 493 16.70 -2.82 0.28
CA THR A 493 15.76 -2.75 1.43
C THR A 493 15.03 -1.42 1.63
N ALA A 494 14.58 -0.74 0.56
CA ALA A 494 13.92 0.57 0.69
C ALA A 494 12.47 0.66 0.19
N VAL A 495 11.95 1.90 0.18
CA VAL A 495 10.61 2.20 0.69
C VAL A 495 9.98 3.48 0.08
N TRP A 496 9.18 4.25 0.83
CA TRP A 496 8.92 5.68 0.56
C TRP A 496 9.59 6.52 1.64
N SER A 497 9.82 7.80 1.37
CA SER A 497 9.88 8.79 2.44
C SER A 497 9.54 10.19 1.97
N GLY A 498 8.53 10.80 2.60
CA GLY A 498 8.22 12.24 2.54
C GLY A 498 9.38 13.22 2.83
N SER A 499 10.59 12.74 3.13
CA SER A 499 11.84 13.52 3.05
C SER A 499 13.10 12.67 2.81
N GLU A 500 13.42 11.54 3.48
CA GLU A 500 14.55 10.67 3.04
C GLU A 500 14.43 9.20 3.50
N MET A 501 15.00 8.19 2.82
CA MET A 501 14.77 6.77 3.19
C MET A 501 15.41 6.32 4.51
N ILE A 502 16.74 6.35 4.57
CA ILE A 502 17.64 5.84 5.61
C ILE A 502 17.56 4.32 5.80
N VAL A 503 17.89 3.55 4.75
CA VAL A 503 18.36 2.16 4.95
C VAL A 503 19.77 2.24 5.53
N TRP A 504 19.94 1.85 6.79
CA TRP A 504 21.26 1.63 7.35
C TRP A 504 21.77 0.21 7.00
N GLY A 505 22.18 -0.03 5.75
CA GLY A 505 23.02 -1.19 5.40
C GLY A 505 22.51 -2.32 4.49
N GLY A 506 22.75 -3.56 4.94
CA GLY A 506 22.57 -4.86 4.27
C GLY A 506 23.34 -6.02 4.95
N SER A 507 23.39 -7.19 4.30
CA SER A 507 24.22 -8.43 4.47
C SER A 507 23.78 -9.55 5.42
N HIS A 508 24.49 -10.20 6.36
CA HIS A 508 25.55 -9.93 7.44
C HIS A 508 25.19 -8.37 9.98
N GLY A 509 25.49 -7.09 10.36
CA GLY A 509 24.76 -5.88 9.96
C GLY A 509 25.72 -4.75 9.60
N LEU A 510 25.43 -4.00 8.53
CA LEU A 510 26.23 -2.90 7.96
C LEU A 510 25.80 -1.55 8.52
N ASN A 511 26.54 -0.91 9.45
CA ASN A 511 26.18 0.45 9.84
C ASN A 511 27.29 1.36 10.40
N THR A 512 27.40 2.51 9.74
CA THR A 512 27.78 3.83 10.24
C THR A 512 26.77 4.82 9.60
N GLY A 513 27.06 5.44 8.44
CA GLY A 513 25.98 5.74 7.47
C GLY A 513 26.04 6.96 6.56
N GLY A 514 24.85 7.40 6.14
CA GLY A 514 24.62 8.43 5.12
C GLY A 514 23.17 8.89 5.00
N ARG A 515 22.90 9.79 4.07
CA ARG A 515 21.59 10.32 3.65
C ARG A 515 21.85 10.97 2.23
N TYR A 516 21.04 10.80 1.14
CA TYR A 516 21.23 11.51 -0.18
C TYR A 516 20.52 12.88 -0.15
N SER A 517 19.23 12.98 0.15
CA SER A 517 18.51 14.26 0.26
C SER A 517 18.34 15.05 -1.04
N PRO A 518 17.53 14.57 -2.01
CA PRO A 518 17.15 15.34 -3.19
C PRO A 518 16.44 16.69 -3.08
N THR A 519 16.45 17.34 -1.93
CA THR A 519 16.62 18.80 -1.94
C THR A 519 17.91 19.23 -2.66
N SER A 520 18.94 18.37 -2.81
CA SER A 520 20.31 18.89 -2.94
C SER A 520 21.41 18.03 -3.59
N ASN A 521 22.06 17.14 -2.83
CA ASN A 521 23.53 17.03 -2.75
C ASN A 521 24.24 18.09 -1.83
N SER A 522 25.52 17.91 -1.46
CA SER A 522 26.23 18.48 -0.27
C SER A 522 25.69 17.97 1.10
N TRP A 523 26.58 17.62 2.05
CA TRP A 523 26.51 16.36 2.84
C TRP A 523 26.04 16.40 4.32
N THR A 524 25.91 15.19 4.91
CA THR A 524 25.33 14.82 6.24
C THR A 524 25.29 13.26 6.32
N ALA A 525 25.21 12.62 7.51
CA ALA A 525 25.17 11.16 7.69
C ALA A 525 24.69 10.69 9.10
N VAL A 526 24.81 9.37 9.36
CA VAL A 526 24.01 8.59 10.35
C VAL A 526 24.80 7.90 11.45
N SER A 527 24.31 7.93 12.70
CA SER A 527 25.06 7.92 13.97
C SER A 527 25.58 6.58 14.53
N THR A 528 26.65 6.61 15.36
CA THR A 528 26.90 5.57 16.40
C THR A 528 25.66 5.29 17.20
N VAL A 529 25.05 6.37 17.64
CA VAL A 529 24.76 6.47 19.06
C VAL A 529 23.43 5.82 19.29
N ASN A 530 23.36 5.01 20.33
CA ASN A 530 22.10 4.43 20.79
C ASN A 530 21.33 3.69 19.70
N ALA A 531 22.06 3.25 18.68
CA ALA A 531 21.91 1.94 18.11
C ALA A 531 21.63 0.92 19.25
N PRO A 532 20.41 0.35 19.32
CA PRO A 532 20.30 -1.10 19.28
C PRO A 532 21.29 -1.66 18.23
N THR A 533 21.77 -2.88 18.45
CA THR A 533 23.00 -3.47 17.88
C THR A 533 23.14 -3.47 16.36
N GLY A 534 24.13 -4.16 15.82
CA GLY A 534 23.90 -4.85 14.57
C GLY A 534 22.46 -5.33 14.36
N ARG A 535 21.88 -5.14 13.17
CA ARG A 535 20.50 -5.58 12.90
C ARG A 535 20.11 -6.01 11.47
N GLU A 536 20.05 -7.33 11.24
CA GLU A 536 19.52 -8.10 10.08
C GLU A 536 18.18 -7.56 9.51
N GLY A 537 17.71 -8.02 8.34
CA GLY A 537 16.60 -7.43 7.57
C GLY A 537 15.36 -7.10 8.40
N HIS A 538 15.00 -5.83 8.52
CA HIS A 538 14.07 -5.42 9.56
C HIS A 538 13.36 -4.07 9.36
N THR A 539 12.03 -4.07 9.37
CA THR A 539 11.28 -3.06 8.61
C THR A 539 9.99 -2.59 9.29
N ALA A 540 9.51 -1.44 8.82
CA ALA A 540 8.52 -0.62 9.51
C ALA A 540 7.69 0.18 8.53
N VAL A 541 6.64 0.77 9.06
CA VAL A 541 5.52 1.31 8.32
C VAL A 541 4.98 2.44 9.18
N TRP A 542 4.83 3.63 8.58
CA TRP A 542 4.85 4.99 9.15
C TRP A 542 4.69 5.27 10.67
N ALA A 543 4.11 6.42 11.03
CA ALA A 543 3.70 6.93 12.36
C ALA A 543 3.43 8.45 12.20
N GLY A 544 3.35 9.21 13.29
CA GLY A 544 3.45 10.67 13.31
C GLY A 544 4.90 11.12 13.41
N SER A 545 5.67 10.51 14.34
CA SER A 545 7.07 10.14 14.14
C SER A 545 7.60 9.24 15.28
N ARG A 546 8.30 8.13 14.93
CA ARG A 546 8.53 6.99 15.86
C ARG A 546 9.96 6.46 16.04
N MET A 547 10.38 5.29 15.54
CA MET A 547 11.57 4.60 16.09
C MET A 547 11.40 3.10 16.30
N ILE A 548 10.86 2.45 15.29
CA ILE A 548 10.37 1.07 15.29
C ILE A 548 10.72 0.33 14.01
N VAL A 549 10.89 -0.98 14.14
CA VAL A 549 11.04 -2.09 13.16
C VAL A 549 11.06 -3.39 14.03
N TRP A 550 12.14 -3.63 14.80
CA TRP A 550 12.43 -4.58 15.94
C TRP A 550 12.95 -5.95 15.54
N GLY A 551 13.96 -6.44 16.29
CA GLY A 551 14.70 -7.67 16.02
C GLY A 551 16.05 -7.87 16.76
N GLY A 552 16.70 -9.03 16.56
CA GLY A 552 17.91 -9.54 17.25
C GLY A 552 17.93 -11.08 17.36
N PHE A 553 19.04 -11.76 17.01
CA PHE A 553 19.33 -13.20 17.21
C PHE A 553 20.83 -13.50 16.92
N ASP A 554 21.13 -14.70 16.39
CA ASP A 554 22.39 -15.24 15.84
C ASP A 554 23.35 -16.03 16.77
N GLY A 555 24.60 -16.25 16.37
CA GLY A 555 25.39 -17.42 16.77
C GLY A 555 26.44 -17.26 17.88
N GLY A 556 26.78 -16.03 18.30
CA GLY A 556 27.86 -15.72 19.25
C GLY A 556 27.69 -16.16 20.72
N GLY A 557 26.99 -17.26 21.01
CA GLY A 557 27.03 -17.94 22.30
C GLY A 557 26.33 -17.27 23.49
N ASN A 558 25.92 -15.99 23.39
CA ASN A 558 25.18 -15.26 24.44
C ASN A 558 23.69 -14.97 24.05
N PRO A 559 22.75 -15.92 24.24
CA PRO A 559 21.32 -15.63 24.16
C PRO A 559 20.92 -14.45 25.05
N SER A 560 20.23 -13.47 24.47
CA SER A 560 19.77 -12.22 25.11
C SER A 560 18.72 -11.54 24.21
N ASN A 561 18.27 -10.33 24.53
CA ASN A 561 16.90 -9.94 24.18
C ASN A 561 16.58 -8.41 24.18
N THR A 562 17.32 -7.51 23.49
CA THR A 562 16.99 -6.05 23.52
C THR A 562 16.98 -5.27 22.18
N GLY A 563 16.11 -4.25 22.14
CA GLY A 563 16.06 -3.14 21.20
C GLY A 563 15.66 -1.81 21.90
N GLY A 564 15.60 -0.67 21.19
CA GLY A 564 15.22 0.63 21.78
C GLY A 564 14.63 1.65 20.82
N ARG A 565 13.76 2.55 21.31
CA ARG A 565 12.62 3.08 20.53
C ARG A 565 12.65 4.51 19.97
N TYR A 566 13.76 5.24 20.12
CA TYR A 566 14.10 6.53 19.45
C TYR A 566 13.13 7.75 19.52
N ASN A 567 13.66 8.93 19.82
CA ASN A 567 12.96 10.24 19.79
C ASN A 567 13.32 11.04 18.51
N PRO A 568 12.56 12.07 18.07
CA PRO A 568 12.81 13.10 17.03
C PRO A 568 14.09 13.23 16.12
N ALA A 569 13.83 13.82 14.96
CA ALA A 569 14.64 14.22 13.78
C ALA A 569 15.90 15.08 14.02
N THR A 570 16.51 14.93 15.17
CA THR A 570 17.03 16.06 15.96
C THR A 570 18.21 15.63 16.85
N ASP A 571 18.62 16.43 17.88
CA ASP A 571 19.90 16.38 18.64
C ASP A 571 19.90 16.04 20.17
N LYS A 572 21.04 15.52 20.69
CA LYS A 572 21.43 15.03 22.06
C LYS A 572 20.61 13.86 22.66
N TRP A 573 21.23 12.87 23.35
CA TRP A 573 20.85 11.41 23.42
C TRP A 573 20.37 10.75 24.76
N ALA A 574 19.63 9.61 24.70
CA ALA A 574 19.13 8.75 25.83
C ALA A 574 18.66 7.31 25.41
N ALA A 575 18.22 6.43 26.35
CA ALA A 575 17.97 4.95 26.19
C ALA A 575 16.57 4.38 26.64
N THR A 576 16.31 3.05 26.52
CA THR A 576 15.00 2.31 26.76
C THR A 576 15.13 0.78 27.14
N SER A 577 14.08 -0.08 27.02
CA SER A 577 13.98 -1.51 27.51
C SER A 577 13.13 -2.47 26.60
N ILE A 578 12.41 -3.56 27.01
CA ILE A 578 12.11 -4.78 26.15
C ILE A 578 10.76 -5.58 26.27
N THR A 579 9.81 -5.15 27.09
CA THR A 579 8.91 -6.02 27.90
C THR A 579 7.61 -6.63 27.30
N ASN A 580 7.62 -7.81 26.67
CA ASN A 580 6.49 -8.56 26.02
C ASN A 580 6.61 -8.65 24.49
N ALA A 581 7.80 -8.38 23.96
CA ALA A 581 8.32 -9.20 22.87
C ALA A 581 8.84 -10.53 23.47
N PRO A 582 9.21 -11.53 22.67
CA PRO A 582 9.89 -12.74 23.17
C PRO A 582 11.32 -12.91 22.62
N ALA A 583 12.30 -13.23 23.49
CA ALA A 583 13.66 -13.68 23.18
C ALA A 583 14.46 -12.88 22.10
N GLY A 584 15.57 -13.43 21.60
CA GLY A 584 16.05 -13.13 20.24
C GLY A 584 15.38 -14.07 19.24
N ARG A 585 15.13 -13.70 17.97
CA ARG A 585 14.37 -14.53 17.02
C ARG A 585 14.46 -14.14 15.52
N SER A 586 13.64 -14.75 14.65
CA SER A 586 13.72 -14.76 13.17
C SER A 586 12.74 -13.94 12.28
N GLY A 587 12.77 -14.17 10.95
CA GLY A 587 12.13 -13.44 9.84
C GLY A 587 10.65 -13.06 9.96
N HIS A 588 10.18 -11.96 9.33
CA HIS A 588 8.75 -11.48 9.28
C HIS A 588 8.41 -10.23 8.41
N THR A 589 7.99 -9.07 8.94
CA THR A 589 6.81 -8.27 8.49
C THR A 589 6.74 -6.80 8.93
N ALA A 590 6.17 -5.90 8.11
CA ALA A 590 5.73 -4.54 8.50
C ALA A 590 4.51 -4.00 7.68
N VAL A 591 3.42 -3.49 8.31
CA VAL A 591 2.10 -3.20 7.66
C VAL A 591 1.17 -2.09 8.27
N TRP A 592 1.28 -0.77 7.99
CA TRP A 592 0.57 0.29 8.79
C TRP A 592 -0.20 1.38 8.03
N ALA A 593 -0.76 2.35 8.75
CA ALA A 593 -2.20 2.51 8.75
C ALA A 593 -2.74 3.88 9.21
N GLY A 594 -4.07 3.94 9.31
CA GLY A 594 -4.82 4.79 10.25
C GLY A 594 -5.31 4.05 11.51
N ASN A 595 -5.09 2.73 11.65
CA ASN A 595 -5.34 1.99 12.88
C ASN A 595 -4.63 0.61 13.00
N GLN A 596 -5.04 -0.20 13.98
CA GLN A 596 -4.11 -0.89 14.87
C GLN A 596 -3.76 -2.37 14.62
N MET A 597 -2.83 -2.85 15.46
CA MET A 597 -1.84 -3.90 15.20
C MET A 597 -2.01 -5.20 16.00
N ILE A 598 -1.48 -6.27 15.40
CA ILE A 598 -1.15 -7.60 15.96
C ILE A 598 0.15 -8.10 15.29
N ILE A 599 0.70 -9.28 15.66
CA ILE A 599 1.93 -9.87 15.07
C ILE A 599 1.87 -11.41 14.93
N TRP A 600 2.66 -12.05 14.04
CA TRP A 600 2.45 -13.45 13.57
C TRP A 600 3.43 -14.59 13.92
N GLY A 601 4.72 -14.67 13.50
CA GLY A 601 5.57 -15.88 13.75
C GLY A 601 6.77 -16.06 12.79
N GLY A 602 7.44 -17.23 12.75
CA GLY A 602 8.51 -17.53 11.77
C GLY A 602 9.02 -18.99 11.79
N THR A 603 10.27 -19.23 11.39
CA THR A 603 11.03 -20.49 11.64
C THR A 603 12.48 -20.21 12.05
N THR A 604 13.13 -21.19 12.70
CA THR A 604 14.58 -21.34 12.90
C THR A 604 14.92 -22.84 13.03
N PRO A 605 16.20 -23.26 13.23
CA PRO A 605 16.51 -24.67 13.50
C PRO A 605 15.80 -25.25 14.76
N PRO A 606 15.61 -26.58 14.84
CA PRO A 606 15.77 -27.53 13.72
C PRO A 606 14.70 -27.28 12.64
N SER A 607 13.48 -26.97 13.05
CA SER A 607 12.35 -26.55 12.21
C SER A 607 11.27 -25.95 13.12
N ASN A 608 11.45 -24.69 13.56
CA ASN A 608 10.81 -24.18 14.77
C ASN A 608 9.46 -23.44 14.62
N TYR A 609 8.43 -23.88 15.38
CA TYR A 609 7.02 -23.49 15.28
C TYR A 609 6.22 -23.65 16.63
N PHE A 610 5.98 -22.58 17.42
CA PHE A 610 5.24 -22.61 18.72
C PHE A 610 4.46 -21.30 19.14
N ASP A 611 4.34 -20.99 20.44
CA ASP A 611 3.60 -19.84 21.04
C ASP A 611 4.43 -18.90 21.95
N SER A 612 4.52 -17.59 21.65
CA SER A 612 5.07 -16.50 22.51
C SER A 612 4.71 -15.04 22.15
N GLY A 613 4.88 -14.47 20.91
CA GLY A 613 4.56 -13.07 20.38
C GLY A 613 3.19 -12.60 19.63
N GLY A 614 2.58 -11.38 19.82
CA GLY A 614 1.13 -10.97 19.55
C GLY A 614 0.59 -9.46 19.63
N ARG A 615 0.21 -8.81 20.78
CA ARG A 615 -0.31 -7.37 20.87
C ARG A 615 0.23 -6.37 21.98
N TYR A 616 0.08 -5.03 21.81
CA TYR A 616 0.70 -3.82 22.48
C TYR A 616 -0.40 -2.69 22.61
N ASN A 617 -0.08 -1.37 22.66
CA ASN A 617 -1.04 -0.22 22.62
C ASN A 617 -0.40 1.17 22.29
N PRO A 618 -1.22 2.18 21.89
CA PRO A 618 -0.85 3.51 21.36
C PRO A 618 0.33 4.36 21.89
N GLY A 619 0.10 5.38 22.74
CA GLY A 619 0.96 6.59 22.91
C GLY A 619 1.69 6.75 24.26
N THR A 620 2.49 5.76 24.62
CA THR A 620 2.59 5.22 26.00
C THR A 620 3.92 4.52 26.49
N ASN A 621 3.91 3.71 27.59
CA ASN A 621 5.11 3.02 28.14
C ASN A 621 5.25 1.47 28.44
N THR A 622 4.24 0.57 28.63
CA THR A 622 4.41 -0.91 28.92
C THR A 622 3.17 -1.80 28.59
N TRP A 623 3.37 -3.10 28.25
CA TRP A 623 2.65 -3.97 27.26
C TRP A 623 1.52 -4.97 27.67
N THR A 624 0.89 -5.61 26.65
CA THR A 624 0.16 -6.92 26.72
C THR A 624 0.55 -7.93 25.60
N ALA A 625 -0.42 -8.47 24.81
CA ALA A 625 -0.36 -9.68 23.99
C ALA A 625 -1.68 -9.90 23.23
N THR A 626 -2.03 -11.14 22.90
CA THR A 626 -3.37 -11.60 22.49
C THR A 626 -3.71 -12.91 23.20
N SER A 627 -4.95 -13.38 23.03
CA SER A 627 -5.25 -14.82 22.98
C SER A 627 -4.72 -15.39 21.63
N SER A 628 -5.24 -16.49 21.08
CA SER A 628 -4.49 -17.31 20.08
C SER A 628 -5.38 -18.08 19.09
N ASN A 629 -6.67 -17.79 19.07
CA ASN A 629 -7.65 -18.56 18.29
C ASN A 629 -7.41 -18.45 16.77
N ASN A 630 -7.97 -19.37 15.97
CA ASN A 630 -8.06 -19.23 14.50
C ASN A 630 -6.79 -18.73 13.78
N LYS A 631 -5.64 -19.18 14.28
CA LYS A 631 -4.29 -18.72 13.95
C LYS A 631 -3.42 -19.66 13.11
N PRO A 632 -3.47 -21.02 13.25
CA PRO A 632 -2.39 -21.88 12.76
C PRO A 632 -2.26 -21.73 11.26
N THR A 633 -1.06 -21.60 10.69
CA THR A 633 0.16 -22.32 11.07
C THR A 633 1.43 -21.50 10.87
N ALA A 634 2.52 -21.89 11.52
CA ALA A 634 3.81 -21.19 11.44
C ALA A 634 4.66 -21.59 10.22
N ARG A 635 5.54 -20.69 9.74
CA ARG A 635 5.99 -20.71 8.33
C ARG A 635 7.19 -19.78 7.97
N ASN A 636 7.82 -19.98 6.80
CA ASN A 636 9.10 -19.33 6.39
C ASN A 636 9.24 -18.77 4.93
N GLY A 637 9.22 -17.43 4.72
CA GLY A 637 9.75 -16.73 3.52
C GLY A 637 8.74 -16.14 2.51
N HIS A 638 8.12 -14.96 2.77
CA HIS A 638 6.93 -14.50 2.02
C HIS A 638 6.41 -13.01 1.99
N THR A 639 5.25 -12.65 2.59
CA THR A 639 4.50 -11.39 2.33
C THR A 639 3.73 -10.77 3.52
N ALA A 640 3.57 -9.42 3.54
CA ALA A 640 2.63 -8.68 4.41
C ALA A 640 2.47 -7.17 4.10
N ILE A 641 1.24 -6.62 4.10
CA ILE A 641 0.86 -5.30 3.55
C ILE A 641 -0.13 -4.51 4.47
N TRP A 642 -0.25 -3.18 4.35
CA TRP A 642 -1.50 -2.46 4.72
C TRP A 642 -2.09 -1.77 3.50
N THR A 643 -3.38 -1.38 3.52
CA THR A 643 -4.12 -1.46 2.27
C THR A 643 -5.27 -0.49 2.04
N GLY A 644 -6.27 -0.25 2.90
CA GLY A 644 -7.57 0.32 2.42
C GLY A 644 -8.85 -0.06 3.21
N THR A 645 -9.68 -1.03 2.75
CA THR A 645 -10.98 -1.44 3.36
C THR A 645 -11.08 -2.88 3.92
N TYR A 646 -10.99 -3.98 3.13
CA TYR A 646 -11.31 -5.36 3.59
C TYR A 646 -10.09 -6.30 3.84
N MET A 647 -9.62 -6.42 5.09
CA MET A 647 -8.25 -6.83 5.52
C MET A 647 -7.61 -8.22 5.20
N ILE A 648 -7.94 -8.86 4.09
CA ILE A 648 -7.58 -10.27 3.79
C ILE A 648 -6.05 -10.67 3.73
N ILE A 649 -5.66 -11.92 3.98
CA ILE A 649 -4.26 -12.41 4.10
C ILE A 649 -3.99 -13.86 3.65
N TRP A 650 -2.71 -14.29 3.51
CA TRP A 650 -2.38 -15.61 2.95
C TRP A 650 -0.94 -16.13 3.12
N GLY A 651 -0.72 -17.45 3.05
CA GLY A 651 0.47 -18.11 2.46
C GLY A 651 1.72 -18.33 3.31
N GLY A 652 2.55 -19.30 2.92
CA GLY A 652 3.84 -19.65 3.52
C GLY A 652 3.96 -21.09 4.01
N ASP A 653 5.11 -21.71 3.77
CA ASP A 653 5.42 -23.12 4.10
C ASP A 653 6.08 -23.33 5.46
N ASN A 654 6.11 -24.59 5.88
CA ASN A 654 6.76 -25.11 7.08
C ASN A 654 7.71 -26.25 6.66
N LEU A 655 8.95 -26.29 7.16
CA LEU A 655 9.96 -27.35 6.91
C LEU A 655 9.42 -28.77 7.19
N ASN A 656 8.44 -28.90 8.09
CA ASN A 656 7.81 -30.16 8.47
C ASN A 656 6.52 -30.47 7.67
N GLU A 657 5.95 -29.51 6.92
CA GLU A 657 4.63 -29.67 6.29
C GLU A 657 4.62 -29.36 4.78
N GLY A 658 5.20 -28.25 4.32
CA GLY A 658 5.10 -27.82 2.93
C GLY A 658 3.74 -27.22 2.56
N LEU A 659 2.93 -27.95 1.76
CA LEU A 659 1.82 -27.45 0.94
C LEU A 659 0.44 -28.01 1.38
N LEU A 660 -0.40 -27.21 2.06
CA LEU A 660 -1.61 -27.70 2.78
C LEU A 660 -2.83 -26.73 2.80
N SER A 661 -3.24 -26.27 3.99
CA SER A 661 -4.67 -26.06 4.31
C SER A 661 -5.03 -24.97 5.35
N SER A 662 -4.07 -24.32 6.02
CA SER A 662 -4.34 -23.57 7.27
C SER A 662 -3.76 -22.14 7.33
N GLY A 663 -4.44 -21.24 8.05
CA GLY A 663 -4.04 -19.85 8.30
C GLY A 663 -5.05 -19.17 9.25
N GLY A 664 -5.19 -17.84 9.19
CA GLY A 664 -6.08 -17.16 10.14
C GLY A 664 -6.59 -15.75 9.80
N LYS A 665 -7.93 -15.62 9.73
CA LYS A 665 -8.72 -14.43 9.39
C LYS A 665 -9.45 -13.94 10.64
N TYR A 666 -9.93 -12.72 10.64
CA TYR A 666 -10.18 -11.74 11.80
C TYR A 666 -12.51 -9.83 11.97
N ASP A 667 -12.80 -8.86 12.93
CA ASP A 667 -12.37 -7.45 12.84
C ASP A 667 -11.74 -6.99 14.21
N LEU A 668 -11.08 -5.83 14.23
CA LEU A 668 -10.04 -5.37 15.17
C LEU A 668 -10.52 -4.73 16.50
N LYS A 669 -11.82 -4.64 16.79
CA LYS A 669 -12.30 -3.93 18.00
C LYS A 669 -12.03 -4.71 19.30
N THR A 670 -12.51 -5.95 19.40
CA THR A 670 -12.22 -6.84 20.55
C THR A 670 -12.09 -8.34 20.22
N ASP A 671 -11.91 -8.66 18.93
CA ASP A 671 -11.20 -9.82 18.36
C ASP A 671 -11.54 -11.25 18.86
N SER A 672 -12.03 -12.13 17.97
CA SER A 672 -12.13 -13.60 18.16
C SER A 672 -11.50 -14.49 17.05
N TRP A 673 -11.25 -13.94 15.84
CA TRP A 673 -10.69 -14.56 14.60
C TRP A 673 -11.43 -15.81 13.99
N THR A 674 -11.36 -16.05 12.66
CA THR A 674 -11.69 -17.26 11.81
C THR A 674 -11.18 -17.11 10.32
N PRO A 675 -10.36 -18.03 9.68
CA PRO A 675 -9.58 -18.06 8.36
C PRO A 675 -10.12 -17.70 6.91
N THR A 676 -9.26 -17.77 5.86
CA THR A 676 -9.62 -17.66 4.39
C THR A 676 -9.55 -18.96 3.57
N SER A 677 -9.98 -18.88 2.30
CA SER A 677 -9.84 -19.95 1.31
C SER A 677 -8.42 -20.07 0.75
N THR A 678 -8.23 -21.22 0.12
CA THR A 678 -6.97 -21.97 0.04
C THR A 678 -6.54 -22.16 -1.43
N PRO A 679 -5.76 -21.25 -2.02
CA PRO A 679 -4.93 -21.61 -3.16
C PRO A 679 -3.88 -22.61 -2.69
N SER A 680 -3.58 -23.63 -3.51
CA SER A 680 -2.45 -24.52 -3.25
C SER A 680 -1.16 -23.71 -3.15
N GLY A 681 -0.20 -24.18 -2.34
CA GLY A 681 0.86 -23.39 -1.74
C GLY A 681 2.06 -23.04 -2.65
N ARG A 682 2.81 -21.98 -2.31
CA ARG A 682 3.29 -21.06 -3.36
C ARG A 682 4.72 -20.54 -3.16
N SER A 683 5.71 -21.35 -3.50
CA SER A 683 7.13 -21.04 -3.84
C SER A 683 7.93 -20.12 -2.89
N GLY A 684 8.28 -18.88 -3.26
CA GLY A 684 8.80 -17.83 -2.37
C GLY A 684 7.67 -16.86 -2.03
N HIS A 685 7.89 -15.55 -1.79
CA HIS A 685 6.81 -14.55 -1.98
C HIS A 685 7.17 -13.07 -1.83
N THR A 686 6.22 -12.20 -2.23
CA THR A 686 5.95 -10.82 -1.73
C THR A 686 4.57 -10.28 -2.29
N ALA A 687 3.97 -9.16 -1.79
CA ALA A 687 2.75 -8.45 -2.33
C ALA A 687 2.58 -6.98 -1.81
N VAL A 688 1.54 -6.10 -1.99
CA VAL A 688 0.11 -6.03 -2.50
C VAL A 688 -1.03 -6.59 -1.61
N TRP A 689 -2.17 -5.93 -1.37
CA TRP A 689 -3.00 -5.03 -2.21
C TRP A 689 -2.43 -3.63 -2.52
N THR A 690 -2.84 -2.97 -3.60
CA THR A 690 -2.22 -1.74 -4.18
C THR A 690 -2.68 -0.39 -3.60
N GLY A 691 -3.01 -0.37 -2.32
CA GLY A 691 -3.96 0.61 -1.83
C GLY A 691 -5.41 0.31 -2.23
N ALA A 692 -5.67 -0.63 -3.15
CA ALA A 692 -7.03 -1.13 -3.37
C ALA A 692 -7.24 -2.59 -3.82
N GLU A 693 -6.41 -3.22 -4.64
CA GLU A 693 -6.77 -4.57 -5.11
C GLU A 693 -5.59 -5.54 -5.19
N MET A 694 -5.88 -6.83 -5.36
CA MET A 694 -5.13 -7.94 -4.75
C MET A 694 -4.90 -9.16 -5.66
N ILE A 695 -3.63 -9.42 -6.02
CA ILE A 695 -3.13 -10.65 -6.66
C ILE A 695 -1.66 -10.88 -6.18
N ILE A 696 -1.04 -12.04 -6.47
CA ILE A 696 0.38 -12.44 -6.38
C ILE A 696 0.78 -13.20 -7.69
N TRP A 697 2.01 -13.20 -8.22
CA TRP A 697 2.32 -13.88 -9.53
C TRP A 697 2.59 -15.38 -9.38
N GLY A 698 3.37 -16.07 -10.24
CA GLY A 698 4.24 -17.21 -9.84
C GLY A 698 3.81 -18.68 -9.93
N GLY A 699 4.24 -19.48 -8.95
CA GLY A 699 3.91 -20.90 -8.82
C GLY A 699 4.16 -21.53 -7.43
N GLY A 700 4.82 -22.71 -7.35
CA GLY A 700 4.70 -23.71 -6.27
C GLY A 700 5.88 -24.10 -5.35
N VAL A 701 7.05 -24.56 -5.83
CA VAL A 701 8.12 -25.23 -5.00
C VAL A 701 9.59 -25.14 -5.49
N ASN A 702 10.54 -25.30 -4.55
CA ASN A 702 11.96 -25.68 -4.71
C ASN A 702 12.77 -24.94 -5.81
N SER A 703 12.92 -25.50 -7.01
CA SER A 703 14.02 -25.15 -7.95
C SER A 703 13.65 -25.15 -9.46
N ALA A 704 12.36 -24.97 -9.77
CA ALA A 704 11.85 -24.76 -11.13
C ALA A 704 10.91 -23.51 -11.13
N PHE A 705 10.09 -23.22 -12.17
CA PHE A 705 9.12 -22.08 -12.30
C PHE A 705 7.62 -22.35 -12.81
N PHE A 706 6.46 -22.31 -12.07
CA PHE A 706 5.19 -23.12 -12.33
C PHE A 706 3.90 -22.66 -13.09
N ASN A 707 3.08 -21.67 -12.65
CA ASN A 707 1.61 -21.79 -12.90
C ASN A 707 0.74 -20.51 -13.03
N THR A 708 -0.57 -20.75 -13.25
CA THR A 708 -1.66 -19.77 -13.27
C THR A 708 -2.14 -19.38 -11.86
N GLY A 709 -2.79 -18.23 -11.76
CA GLY A 709 -3.88 -18.09 -10.81
C GLY A 709 -3.64 -17.21 -9.58
N GLY A 710 -3.22 -15.94 -9.72
CA GLY A 710 -2.70 -15.16 -8.60
C GLY A 710 -3.68 -14.48 -7.64
N ARG A 711 -4.98 -14.45 -7.97
CA ARG A 711 -5.87 -13.36 -7.53
C ARG A 711 -6.49 -13.63 -6.17
N TYR A 712 -6.98 -12.56 -5.57
CA TYR A 712 -8.04 -12.71 -4.59
C TYR A 712 -9.03 -11.56 -4.71
N THR A 713 -10.22 -11.73 -4.16
CA THR A 713 -11.34 -10.76 -4.24
C THR A 713 -11.70 -10.20 -2.84
N PRO A 714 -10.74 -9.74 -1.99
CA PRO A 714 -10.77 -9.47 -0.53
C PRO A 714 -12.02 -9.16 0.31
N SER A 715 -13.20 -9.04 -0.24
CA SER A 715 -14.42 -8.50 0.37
C SER A 715 -15.52 -9.55 0.59
N THR A 716 -15.74 -10.58 -0.27
CA THR A 716 -16.91 -11.54 -0.20
C THR A 716 -16.67 -13.06 0.09
N ASP A 717 -16.87 -14.06 -0.81
CA ASP A 717 -16.63 -15.53 -0.55
C ASP A 717 -16.22 -16.47 -1.76
N SER A 718 -15.25 -17.42 -1.58
CA SER A 718 -14.44 -18.30 -2.52
C SER A 718 -13.00 -17.88 -3.02
N TRP A 719 -12.42 -18.21 -4.23
CA TRP A 719 -10.98 -17.90 -4.69
C TRP A 719 -10.56 -17.99 -6.24
N THR A 720 -10.19 -16.94 -7.07
CA THR A 720 -9.87 -17.02 -8.57
C THR A 720 -8.48 -16.53 -9.13
N ALA A 721 -8.28 -16.41 -10.47
CA ALA A 721 -7.01 -16.66 -11.20
C ALA A 721 -6.47 -15.61 -12.26
N THR A 722 -5.13 -15.51 -12.44
CA THR A 722 -4.37 -14.85 -13.55
C THR A 722 -3.85 -15.89 -14.58
N SER A 723 -3.78 -15.61 -15.90
CA SER A 723 -3.83 -16.65 -16.97
C SER A 723 -2.53 -17.00 -17.79
N VAL A 724 -1.32 -16.70 -17.30
CA VAL A 724 0.05 -16.99 -17.83
C VAL A 724 0.46 -16.63 -19.27
N THR A 725 -0.47 -16.16 -20.10
CA THR A 725 -0.75 -16.61 -21.48
C THR A 725 0.40 -16.88 -22.45
N ASN A 726 0.11 -17.74 -23.44
CA ASN A 726 1.01 -18.60 -24.24
C ASN A 726 1.40 -19.90 -23.49
N ALA A 727 0.59 -20.29 -22.50
CA ALA A 727 0.70 -21.48 -21.66
C ALA A 727 2.08 -21.82 -21.02
N PRO A 728 2.94 -20.86 -20.57
CA PRO A 728 4.22 -21.18 -19.95
C PRO A 728 4.16 -21.00 -18.41
N ALA A 729 5.26 -21.22 -17.69
CA ALA A 729 5.21 -21.58 -16.26
C ALA A 729 5.94 -20.71 -15.16
N GLY A 730 7.06 -19.97 -15.34
CA GLY A 730 7.49 -18.93 -14.34
C GLY A 730 8.94 -18.38 -14.27
N ARG A 731 9.23 -17.66 -13.15
CA ARG A 731 10.56 -17.31 -12.57
C ARG A 731 10.57 -17.36 -11.01
N SER A 732 10.81 -16.29 -10.25
CA SER A 732 10.92 -16.33 -8.76
C SER A 732 10.75 -14.94 -8.06
N SER A 733 11.26 -14.76 -6.82
CA SER A 733 10.77 -13.87 -5.75
C SER A 733 11.27 -12.41 -5.71
N HIS A 734 10.37 -11.40 -5.78
CA HIS A 734 10.83 -9.99 -5.80
C HIS A 734 9.88 -8.78 -5.52
N THR A 735 8.75 -8.58 -6.21
CA THR A 735 8.58 -7.41 -7.13
C THR A 735 7.28 -7.25 -7.92
N ALA A 736 6.69 -6.07 -8.08
CA ALA A 736 6.47 -5.56 -9.42
C ALA A 736 6.37 -4.02 -9.48
N VAL A 737 6.51 -3.43 -10.67
CA VAL A 737 6.37 -1.98 -10.89
C VAL A 737 5.07 -1.67 -11.62
N TRP A 738 4.04 -1.57 -10.78
CA TRP A 738 2.85 -0.77 -11.00
C TRP A 738 3.34 0.71 -10.94
N THR A 739 2.60 1.67 -11.47
CA THR A 739 2.84 3.12 -11.48
C THR A 739 1.70 4.18 -11.26
N GLY A 740 0.34 4.08 -11.41
CA GLY A 740 -2.01 2.63 -10.73
C GLY A 740 -3.25 2.03 -11.49
N SER A 741 -3.34 1.88 -12.81
CA SER A 741 -4.17 0.88 -13.47
C SER A 741 -3.35 0.14 -14.58
N GLU A 742 -2.01 0.19 -14.55
CA GLU A 742 -1.05 -0.43 -15.52
C GLU A 742 0.24 -1.00 -14.87
N MET A 743 0.78 -2.13 -15.39
CA MET A 743 1.75 -3.01 -14.68
C MET A 743 2.99 -3.47 -15.48
N ILE A 744 4.24 -3.25 -15.03
CA ILE A 744 5.49 -3.73 -15.69
C ILE A 744 6.47 -4.34 -14.67
N VAL A 745 7.43 -5.19 -15.10
CA VAL A 745 8.79 -5.35 -14.50
C VAL A 745 9.86 -5.54 -15.60
N TRP A 746 11.13 -5.74 -15.22
CA TRP A 746 12.24 -6.30 -16.02
C TRP A 746 13.07 -7.27 -15.14
N GLY A 747 13.44 -8.46 -15.63
CA GLY A 747 14.53 -9.25 -15.07
C GLY A 747 14.37 -10.77 -14.85
N GLY A 748 14.91 -11.26 -13.72
CA GLY A 748 15.08 -12.65 -13.21
C GLY A 748 15.72 -12.59 -11.81
N ILE A 749 15.60 -13.56 -10.92
CA ILE A 749 16.14 -14.93 -10.90
C ILE A 749 15.21 -16.00 -11.53
N TYR A 750 15.56 -17.29 -11.37
CA TYR A 750 14.91 -18.56 -11.74
C TYR A 750 15.80 -19.71 -11.15
N PHE A 751 16.15 -20.78 -11.87
CA PHE A 751 17.20 -21.78 -11.59
C PHE A 751 17.50 -22.53 -12.92
N GLU A 752 18.73 -22.95 -13.20
CA GLU A 752 19.03 -23.65 -14.47
C GLU A 752 19.86 -24.92 -14.27
N GLY A 753 19.20 -26.08 -14.39
CA GLY A 753 19.77 -27.42 -14.19
C GLY A 753 20.08 -27.71 -12.73
N SER A 754 21.18 -27.13 -12.22
CA SER A 754 21.55 -27.09 -10.80
C SER A 754 22.38 -25.84 -10.47
N ASN A 755 22.27 -24.80 -11.30
CA ASN A 755 23.14 -23.62 -11.34
C ASN A 755 22.31 -22.33 -11.29
N PHE A 756 22.95 -21.22 -10.94
CA PHE A 756 22.39 -19.89 -11.14
C PHE A 756 22.99 -19.19 -12.42
N ILE A 757 22.40 -19.35 -13.66
CA ILE A 757 22.79 -18.88 -15.06
C ILE A 757 21.62 -18.17 -15.89
N PHE A 758 21.77 -16.99 -16.57
CA PHE A 758 20.68 -16.01 -17.06
C PHE A 758 20.50 -15.94 -18.64
N LEU A 759 19.53 -15.16 -19.20
CA LEU A 759 19.08 -15.19 -20.64
C LEU A 759 18.72 -13.83 -21.39
N ASN A 760 17.45 -13.54 -21.77
CA ASN A 760 17.06 -12.83 -23.04
C ASN A 760 16.17 -11.50 -23.01
N THR A 761 14.98 -11.40 -23.65
CA THR A 761 14.23 -10.13 -23.97
C THR A 761 13.15 -9.55 -22.97
N GLY A 762 11.84 -9.51 -23.31
CA GLY A 762 10.89 -8.39 -23.00
C GLY A 762 9.63 -8.61 -22.11
N GLY A 763 8.70 -7.63 -22.13
CA GLY A 763 7.33 -7.53 -21.51
C GLY A 763 6.59 -6.18 -21.88
N ARG A 764 5.22 -5.97 -21.61
CA ARG A 764 3.37 -3.78 -21.07
C ARG A 764 2.32 -3.62 -19.85
N TYR A 765 1.05 -4.06 -20.06
CA TYR A 765 -0.06 -4.46 -19.13
C TYR A 765 -1.21 -3.57 -18.58
N ASN A 766 -2.45 -3.72 -19.10
CA ASN A 766 -3.79 -3.42 -18.49
C ASN A 766 -4.98 -4.06 -19.30
N PRO A 767 -6.21 -4.28 -18.78
CA PRO A 767 -7.48 -4.56 -19.50
C PRO A 767 -7.55 -4.77 -21.04
N SER A 768 -7.44 -6.05 -21.42
CA SER A 768 -7.86 -6.71 -22.67
C SER A 768 -7.75 -8.24 -22.43
N THR A 769 -6.94 -9.00 -23.18
CA THR A 769 -6.74 -10.47 -23.03
C THR A 769 -5.66 -10.82 -21.98
N ASP A 770 -4.46 -11.30 -22.37
CA ASP A 770 -3.34 -11.65 -21.46
C ASP A 770 -1.93 -11.68 -22.14
N SER A 771 -0.84 -11.60 -21.34
CA SER A 771 0.61 -11.65 -21.66
C SER A 771 1.37 -10.38 -22.13
N TRP A 772 2.70 -10.51 -22.31
CA TRP A 772 3.70 -9.42 -22.14
C TRP A 772 4.85 -9.36 -23.17
N THR A 773 5.09 -8.23 -23.86
CA THR A 773 5.65 -8.24 -25.23
C THR A 773 7.12 -8.62 -25.41
N ALA A 774 7.37 -9.51 -26.37
CA ALA A 774 8.66 -9.69 -27.04
C ALA A 774 9.04 -8.43 -27.85
N THR A 775 10.33 -8.34 -28.24
CA THR A 775 10.90 -7.17 -28.90
C THR A 775 11.99 -7.55 -29.92
N THR A 776 12.34 -6.62 -30.80
CA THR A 776 13.64 -6.62 -31.50
C THR A 776 14.79 -6.17 -30.57
N ILE A 777 16.03 -6.16 -31.07
CA ILE A 777 17.23 -5.64 -30.40
C ILE A 777 18.16 -4.90 -31.38
N ILE A 778 18.82 -3.84 -30.92
CA ILE A 778 19.91 -3.14 -31.62
C ILE A 778 21.00 -2.81 -30.58
N ASN A 779 22.13 -3.53 -30.62
CA ASN A 779 23.27 -3.36 -29.71
C ASN A 779 22.87 -3.31 -28.22
N ALA A 780 22.42 -4.47 -27.72
CA ALA A 780 21.79 -4.65 -26.41
C ALA A 780 22.77 -4.66 -25.20
N PRO A 781 22.27 -4.38 -23.98
CA PRO A 781 23.06 -4.42 -22.74
C PRO A 781 23.53 -5.82 -22.32
N THR A 782 24.41 -5.86 -21.31
CA THR A 782 24.95 -7.04 -20.60
C THR A 782 25.06 -6.73 -19.09
N ALA A 783 25.30 -7.76 -18.26
CA ALA A 783 25.60 -7.67 -16.82
C ALA A 783 24.43 -7.19 -15.92
N ARG A 784 24.39 -7.50 -14.60
CA ARG A 784 23.45 -6.87 -13.62
C ARG A 784 23.98 -6.81 -12.16
N ASP A 785 23.93 -5.61 -11.54
CA ASP A 785 23.51 -5.31 -10.15
C ASP A 785 22.73 -3.97 -10.12
N SER A 786 22.11 -3.64 -8.99
CA SER A 786 21.47 -2.34 -8.65
C SER A 786 20.22 -1.90 -9.46
N HIS A 787 19.42 -1.05 -8.79
CA HIS A 787 18.07 -0.52 -9.09
C HIS A 787 16.88 -1.45 -8.86
N ALA A 788 15.97 -1.22 -7.92
CA ALA A 788 15.20 0.00 -7.63
C ALA A 788 14.28 0.40 -8.78
N ALA A 789 13.00 0.51 -8.45
CA ALA A 789 12.40 1.83 -8.58
C ALA A 789 11.91 2.30 -7.20
N VAL A 790 11.92 3.60 -6.96
CA VAL A 790 10.80 4.29 -6.28
C VAL A 790 9.94 4.91 -7.39
N TRP A 791 8.70 5.27 -7.13
CA TRP A 791 7.85 5.84 -8.15
C TRP A 791 7.30 7.23 -7.85
N THR A 792 6.50 7.64 -8.82
CA THR A 792 6.47 8.98 -9.35
C THR A 792 5.13 9.23 -10.04
N GLY A 793 4.66 8.26 -10.83
CA GLY A 793 3.69 8.49 -11.89
C GLY A 793 4.30 9.29 -13.05
N LYS A 794 5.63 9.20 -13.22
CA LYS A 794 6.42 9.92 -14.21
C LYS A 794 7.54 9.03 -14.75
N GLU A 795 8.68 8.82 -14.06
CA GLU A 795 9.85 8.14 -14.68
C GLU A 795 10.82 7.30 -13.82
N MET A 796 11.71 6.59 -14.54
CA MET A 796 12.57 5.48 -14.15
C MET A 796 14.06 5.71 -14.41
N ILE A 797 14.87 5.75 -13.36
CA ILE A 797 16.32 5.92 -13.44
C ILE A 797 17.03 4.57 -13.32
N VAL A 798 18.30 4.52 -13.73
CA VAL A 798 19.07 3.32 -14.09
C VAL A 798 20.55 3.50 -13.72
N TRP A 799 21.35 2.43 -13.61
CA TRP A 799 22.80 2.47 -13.39
C TRP A 799 23.66 1.74 -14.46
N GLY A 800 24.90 1.37 -14.16
CA GLY A 800 25.64 0.23 -14.76
C GLY A 800 25.29 -1.08 -14.03
N GLY A 801 26.24 -2.03 -13.84
CA GLY A 801 26.05 -3.19 -12.93
C GLY A 801 26.75 -4.54 -13.26
N TYR A 802 26.88 -5.35 -12.20
CA TYR A 802 27.66 -6.57 -11.88
C TYR A 802 27.62 -7.74 -12.86
N ASN A 803 26.85 -8.79 -12.60
CA ASN A 803 27.27 -10.18 -12.85
C ASN A 803 28.56 -10.62 -12.10
N SER A 804 29.70 -9.88 -12.07
CA SER A 804 30.84 -10.07 -11.11
C SER A 804 31.96 -8.98 -11.10
N ASN A 805 32.92 -9.03 -12.04
CA ASN A 805 34.11 -8.16 -12.24
C ASN A 805 33.87 -6.63 -12.55
N ASP A 806 34.66 -6.00 -13.43
CA ASP A 806 34.90 -4.54 -13.53
C ASP A 806 34.75 -3.95 -14.96
N LEU A 807 34.24 -2.70 -15.08
CA LEU A 807 34.30 -1.86 -16.31
C LEU A 807 33.90 -0.39 -15.99
N ASN A 808 33.33 0.38 -16.95
CA ASN A 808 33.07 1.82 -16.79
C ASN A 808 31.69 2.37 -17.22
N THR A 809 30.85 1.62 -17.96
CA THR A 809 29.79 2.22 -18.81
C THR A 809 28.35 2.08 -18.28
N GLY A 810 27.46 2.98 -18.70
CA GLY A 810 26.01 2.98 -18.41
C GLY A 810 25.21 3.86 -19.38
N GLY A 811 23.88 3.96 -19.24
CA GLY A 811 23.03 4.74 -20.15
C GLY A 811 21.56 4.96 -19.75
N ARG A 812 20.86 5.86 -20.48
CA ARG A 812 19.42 6.19 -20.32
C ARG A 812 18.52 5.44 -21.31
N TYR A 813 17.26 5.23 -20.91
CA TYR A 813 16.13 4.77 -21.73
C TYR A 813 14.71 5.29 -21.02
N ASN A 814 13.06 6.85 -21.53
CA ASN A 814 11.56 7.25 -21.41
C ASN A 814 10.60 6.82 -22.58
N PRO A 815 9.28 7.11 -22.57
CA PRO A 815 8.27 6.46 -24.09
C PRO A 815 8.62 7.11 -25.45
N ALA A 816 8.30 6.38 -26.53
CA ALA A 816 8.38 6.70 -27.96
C ALA A 816 9.70 7.25 -28.57
N THR A 817 10.74 7.65 -27.81
CA THR A 817 11.66 8.70 -28.28
C THR A 817 13.18 8.48 -28.17
N ASP A 818 13.66 7.36 -27.62
CA ASP A 818 15.06 6.84 -27.69
C ASP A 818 16.26 7.73 -27.26
N LEU A 819 16.52 8.86 -27.94
CA LEU A 819 17.84 9.38 -28.35
C LEU A 819 19.00 9.51 -27.31
N TRP A 820 20.22 9.24 -27.80
CA TRP A 820 21.39 8.73 -27.06
C TRP A 820 22.54 9.76 -26.96
N ARG A 821 22.89 10.24 -25.74
CA ARG A 821 23.62 11.53 -25.52
C ARG A 821 24.61 11.60 -24.31
N ALA A 822 25.50 10.62 -24.11
CA ALA A 822 26.64 10.57 -23.16
C ALA A 822 26.38 10.51 -21.60
N THR A 823 27.39 10.07 -20.84
CA THR A 823 27.34 9.70 -19.39
C THR A 823 28.60 10.10 -18.57
N ARG A 824 28.59 9.96 -17.23
CA ARG A 824 29.44 10.72 -16.26
C ARG A 824 29.58 10.05 -14.85
N THR A 825 30.50 10.54 -14.00
CA THR A 825 31.01 10.01 -12.70
C THR A 825 30.86 10.98 -11.49
N ALA A 826 30.56 10.55 -10.23
CA ALA A 826 30.25 11.46 -9.10
C ALA A 826 30.68 11.11 -7.63
N ASN A 827 31.63 11.92 -7.14
CA ASN A 827 32.09 12.23 -5.77
C ASN A 827 31.51 11.38 -4.61
N ALA A 828 32.04 10.20 -4.31
CA ALA A 828 31.40 9.27 -3.38
C ALA A 828 32.39 8.19 -2.87
N PRO A 829 31.90 7.08 -2.31
CA PRO A 829 32.39 5.75 -2.71
C PRO A 829 32.80 5.67 -4.21
N SER A 830 33.78 4.82 -4.52
CA SER A 830 34.38 4.68 -5.85
C SER A 830 33.48 3.89 -6.80
N ALA A 831 34.04 3.37 -7.89
CA ALA A 831 33.35 2.33 -8.64
C ALA A 831 32.91 1.22 -7.68
N ARG A 832 31.61 0.88 -7.63
CA ARG A 832 30.96 -0.22 -6.86
C ARG A 832 29.45 -0.14 -6.98
N SER A 833 28.80 -1.26 -6.68
CA SER A 833 27.36 -1.42 -6.40
C SER A 833 26.83 -0.39 -5.41
N GLY A 834 25.51 -0.18 -5.35
CA GLY A 834 24.93 0.95 -4.60
C GLY A 834 23.70 0.68 -3.74
N PRO A 835 23.15 1.74 -3.11
CA PRO A 835 21.82 1.76 -2.52
C PRO A 835 20.77 2.34 -3.51
N THR A 836 19.56 2.53 -3.00
CA THR A 836 18.32 2.76 -3.76
C THR A 836 17.65 4.10 -3.46
N ALA A 837 16.72 4.51 -4.32
CA ALA A 837 15.91 5.70 -4.14
C ALA A 837 14.74 5.48 -3.19
N VAL A 838 14.28 6.58 -2.58
CA VAL A 838 12.87 6.81 -2.25
C VAL A 838 12.50 8.24 -2.63
N TRP A 839 11.30 8.72 -2.30
CA TRP A 839 10.77 9.97 -2.86
C TRP A 839 9.73 10.64 -1.94
N THR A 840 9.50 11.97 -2.07
CA THR A 840 8.47 12.75 -1.32
C THR A 840 7.23 13.19 -2.11
N GLY A 841 7.25 13.49 -3.41
CA GLY A 841 7.87 14.71 -3.99
C GLY A 841 9.34 14.70 -4.41
N THR A 842 10.30 14.30 -3.57
CA THR A 842 11.77 14.39 -3.86
C THR A 842 12.72 13.31 -3.25
N GLU A 843 12.58 12.88 -1.99
CA GLU A 843 13.65 12.43 -1.07
C GLU A 843 14.38 11.04 -1.18
N MET A 844 15.35 10.80 -2.07
CA MET A 844 16.20 9.56 -2.13
C MET A 844 17.24 9.33 -1.01
N ILE A 845 17.44 8.03 -0.70
CA ILE A 845 18.59 7.31 -0.13
C ILE A 845 20.00 7.31 -0.80
N VAL A 846 21.11 7.72 -0.16
CA VAL A 846 22.43 7.08 -0.37
C VAL A 846 23.11 6.80 0.96
N TRP A 847 23.13 5.50 1.26
CA TRP A 847 23.44 4.87 2.53
C TRP A 847 23.57 3.37 2.21
N GLY A 848 22.75 2.50 2.84
CA GLY A 848 22.66 1.07 2.53
C GLY A 848 24.03 0.43 2.43
N GLY A 849 24.21 -0.39 1.39
CA GLY A 849 25.48 -0.41 0.68
C GLY A 849 26.49 -1.38 1.27
N VAL A 850 26.26 -2.65 0.99
CA VAL A 850 26.86 -3.77 1.71
C VAL A 850 28.06 -4.43 1.09
N TYR A 851 28.57 -5.45 1.80
CA TYR A 851 29.80 -6.07 1.43
C TYR A 851 30.01 -7.52 1.85
N TYR A 852 30.74 -8.18 0.95
CA TYR A 852 31.62 -9.31 1.21
C TYR A 852 32.97 -8.93 0.60
N ASP A 853 34.06 -9.01 1.36
CA ASP A 853 35.41 -8.67 0.85
C ASP A 853 36.15 -9.85 0.20
N GLY A 854 35.53 -11.03 0.16
CA GLY A 854 36.17 -12.28 -0.25
C GLY A 854 36.54 -13.21 0.91
N SER A 855 36.59 -12.69 2.14
CA SER A 855 36.98 -13.42 3.36
C SER A 855 35.94 -13.33 4.48
N ARG A 856 35.29 -12.18 4.63
CA ARG A 856 34.19 -11.95 5.56
C ARG A 856 33.22 -10.94 4.98
N TYR A 857 32.00 -10.98 5.48
CA TYR A 857 31.03 -9.96 5.17
C TYR A 857 31.22 -8.73 6.07
N PHE A 858 30.84 -7.58 5.53
CA PHE A 858 30.59 -6.35 6.25
C PHE A 858 29.21 -5.93 5.76
N TYR A 859 28.18 -5.90 6.58
CA TYR A 859 28.26 -6.03 8.02
C TYR A 859 29.19 -4.95 8.72
N LEU A 860 29.53 -3.80 8.05
CA LEU A 860 30.05 -2.48 8.60
C LEU A 860 30.36 -1.32 7.56
N ASN A 861 29.51 -0.28 7.31
CA ASN A 861 29.80 0.85 6.33
C ASN A 861 28.86 2.13 6.22
N THR A 862 28.90 2.93 5.12
CA THR A 862 28.75 4.43 5.04
C THR A 862 27.72 5.04 4.00
N GLY A 863 27.78 6.36 3.67
CA GLY A 863 26.96 7.08 2.65
C GLY A 863 27.09 8.64 2.64
N GLY A 864 26.27 9.36 1.84
CA GLY A 864 26.37 10.84 1.60
C GLY A 864 25.34 11.45 0.60
N ARG A 865 25.26 12.80 0.46
CA ARG A 865 24.12 13.58 -0.15
C ARG A 865 24.01 13.61 -1.71
N TYR A 866 22.77 13.66 -2.33
CA TYR A 866 22.31 13.28 -3.77
C TYR A 866 21.10 14.38 -4.04
N ASN A 867 20.95 15.03 -5.23
CA ASN A 867 19.64 15.21 -5.99
C ASN A 867 19.76 14.63 -7.47
N PRO A 868 18.65 14.18 -8.14
CA PRO A 868 18.67 13.55 -9.47
C PRO A 868 18.71 14.45 -10.70
N GLY A 869 17.96 15.56 -10.75
CA GLY A 869 18.23 16.63 -11.72
C GLY A 869 19.67 17.15 -11.54
N THR A 870 20.17 17.11 -10.31
CA THR A 870 21.49 17.63 -9.91
C THR A 870 22.62 16.57 -9.96
N ASN A 871 23.82 16.88 -9.42
CA ASN A 871 25.08 16.21 -9.82
C ASN A 871 26.31 16.12 -8.86
N ILE A 872 26.64 17.05 -7.95
CA ILE A 872 28.03 17.18 -7.39
C ILE A 872 28.09 17.10 -5.85
N TRP A 873 29.05 16.33 -5.28
CA TRP A 873 29.06 15.92 -3.86
C TRP A 873 30.31 16.24 -3.01
N THR A 874 30.25 15.94 -1.69
CA THR A 874 31.16 16.37 -0.60
C THR A 874 31.61 15.22 0.34
N ALA A 875 31.59 15.36 1.69
CA ALA A 875 32.07 14.40 2.70
C ALA A 875 31.24 14.43 4.01
N SER A 876 31.28 13.38 4.86
CA SER A 876 30.31 13.16 5.97
C SER A 876 30.92 12.77 7.34
N SER A 877 30.09 12.87 8.38
CA SER A 877 30.28 12.22 9.70
C SER A 877 29.02 11.43 10.11
N THR A 878 29.21 10.15 10.42
CA THR A 878 28.20 9.10 10.64
C THR A 878 27.74 9.09 12.09
N VAL A 879 27.18 10.22 12.52
CA VAL A 879 27.72 10.89 13.72
C VAL A 879 28.23 9.94 14.82
N ASN A 880 29.57 9.82 14.78
CA ASN A 880 30.55 9.03 15.54
C ASN A 880 30.84 7.56 15.16
N ALA A 881 30.07 6.90 14.27
CA ALA A 881 30.16 5.47 13.85
C ALA A 881 29.96 4.35 14.93
N PRO A 882 29.17 3.29 14.66
CA PRO A 882 29.09 2.05 15.45
C PRO A 882 29.47 0.81 14.59
N ILE A 883 28.56 -0.18 14.48
CA ILE A 883 28.76 -1.48 13.81
C ILE A 883 27.74 -1.80 12.71
N GLY A 884 26.43 -2.02 12.99
CA GLY A 884 25.61 -2.81 12.05
C GLY A 884 24.09 -2.66 11.94
N ARG A 885 23.55 -2.85 10.70
CA ARG A 885 22.18 -3.23 10.30
C ARG A 885 21.99 -3.50 8.77
N GLU A 886 20.85 -4.03 8.34
CA GLU A 886 20.72 -4.77 7.06
C GLU A 886 19.97 -4.02 5.94
N ALA A 887 19.37 -4.72 4.98
CA ALA A 887 18.62 -4.22 3.85
C ALA A 887 17.22 -4.00 4.37
N HIS A 888 17.17 -3.02 5.25
CA HIS A 888 16.17 -2.88 6.29
C HIS A 888 15.73 -1.43 6.35
N THR A 889 14.55 -1.17 6.89
CA THR A 889 13.96 0.15 6.72
C THR A 889 14.29 1.06 7.90
N ALA A 890 14.61 2.34 7.69
CA ALA A 890 14.02 3.26 6.71
C ALA A 890 12.50 3.42 6.92
N ILE A 891 11.86 4.33 6.17
CA ILE A 891 10.45 4.77 6.21
C ILE A 891 10.14 5.99 7.07
N TRP A 892 8.92 6.48 6.84
CA TRP A 892 8.29 7.80 7.04
C TRP A 892 6.64 7.67 7.11
N SER A 893 4.69 9.29 8.07
CA SER A 893 4.31 10.72 8.41
C SER A 893 4.48 11.72 7.26
N GLY A 894 5.63 12.38 7.22
CA GLY A 894 6.08 13.32 6.21
C GLY A 894 7.53 13.79 6.45
N SER A 895 8.13 13.53 7.63
CA SER A 895 9.40 14.14 8.08
C SER A 895 10.59 13.31 8.67
N GLU A 896 10.52 12.05 9.15
CA GLU A 896 11.61 11.42 9.97
C GLU A 896 11.76 9.86 9.86
N MET A 897 12.96 9.28 10.08
CA MET A 897 13.22 7.86 9.71
C MET A 897 12.80 6.74 10.68
N ILE A 898 12.54 5.57 10.09
CA ILE A 898 12.32 4.22 10.68
C ILE A 898 13.64 3.46 11.13
N VAL A 899 13.86 2.78 12.30
CA VAL A 899 14.94 1.78 12.71
C VAL A 899 14.79 1.30 14.20
N TRP A 900 15.21 0.05 14.59
CA TRP A 900 14.97 -0.62 15.91
C TRP A 900 15.65 -2.02 16.15
N GLY A 901 15.73 -2.98 15.19
CA GLY A 901 16.26 -4.36 15.46
C GLY A 901 16.21 -5.53 14.45
N GLY A 902 17.20 -6.44 14.52
CA GLY A 902 17.56 -7.61 13.68
C GLY A 902 18.88 -8.25 14.22
N ILE A 903 19.47 -9.32 13.64
CA ILE A 903 20.75 -9.96 14.09
C ILE A 903 22.01 -9.08 13.94
N ASP A 904 23.08 -9.34 14.68
CA ASP A 904 24.07 -8.31 15.05
C ASP A 904 25.11 -7.93 13.95
N ALA A 905 26.36 -8.34 14.12
CA ALA A 905 27.21 -8.98 13.13
C ALA A 905 27.91 -10.16 13.84
N PHE A 906 27.28 -10.65 14.91
CA PHE A 906 27.94 -11.14 16.13
C PHE A 906 27.08 -12.04 17.06
N LEU A 907 25.77 -11.84 17.14
CA LEU A 907 24.90 -12.01 18.33
C LEU A 907 25.25 -11.07 19.50
N ASN A 908 24.54 -9.95 19.62
CA ASN A 908 24.47 -9.12 20.84
C ASN A 908 23.29 -8.11 20.78
N TYR A 909 23.09 -7.33 21.85
CA TYR A 909 21.90 -6.47 22.03
C TYR A 909 22.21 -5.08 22.62
N SER A 910 21.38 -4.08 22.28
CA SER A 910 21.44 -2.70 22.83
C SER A 910 20.03 -2.04 22.74
N ASN A 911 19.82 -0.88 23.38
CA ASN A 911 18.51 -0.54 23.96
C ASN A 911 17.97 0.89 23.76
N ALA A 912 18.45 1.71 22.80
CA ALA A 912 18.26 3.18 22.85
C ALA A 912 17.78 3.87 21.53
N GLY A 913 17.87 5.22 21.34
CA GLY A 913 17.72 5.84 20.00
C GLY A 913 17.43 7.38 19.80
N GLY A 914 17.61 7.88 18.55
CA GLY A 914 17.37 9.24 17.97
C GLY A 914 17.55 9.30 16.40
N ARG A 915 16.96 10.25 15.63
CA ARG A 915 16.68 10.08 14.15
C ARG A 915 17.47 10.95 13.11
N TYR A 916 17.69 10.43 11.88
CA TYR A 916 18.03 11.18 10.65
C TYR A 916 16.73 11.73 9.98
N SER A 917 16.61 13.05 9.87
CA SER A 917 15.76 13.80 8.92
C SER A 917 16.60 14.80 8.08
N PRO A 918 16.34 14.97 6.76
CA PRO A 918 17.19 15.72 5.81
C PRO A 918 17.43 17.17 6.15
N SER A 919 16.48 17.78 6.85
CA SER A 919 16.61 19.16 7.24
C SER A 919 17.77 19.40 8.21
N THR A 920 18.24 18.40 8.97
CA THR A 920 18.95 18.70 10.25
C THR A 920 20.35 18.15 10.49
N ASN A 921 20.79 17.03 9.93
CA ASN A 921 22.11 16.45 10.20
C ASN A 921 22.43 15.99 11.68
N SER A 922 21.64 16.38 12.70
CA SER A 922 21.89 16.19 14.16
C SER A 922 21.13 15.01 14.84
N TRP A 923 21.41 14.67 16.12
CA TRP A 923 21.19 13.30 16.69
C TRP A 923 20.67 13.12 18.17
N THR A 924 19.43 12.60 18.45
CA THR A 924 18.53 12.89 19.66
C THR A 924 18.25 11.80 20.75
N ALA A 925 17.49 12.12 21.82
CA ALA A 925 17.28 11.35 23.08
C ALA A 925 15.88 10.76 23.29
N THR A 926 15.78 9.42 23.43
CA THR A 926 14.52 8.66 23.70
C THR A 926 13.52 9.32 24.66
N SER A 927 13.93 9.61 25.91
CA SER A 927 13.13 9.43 27.13
C SER A 927 12.86 7.94 27.47
N THR A 928 12.95 7.59 28.76
CA THR A 928 13.39 6.25 29.18
C THR A 928 12.26 5.40 29.77
N THR A 929 11.73 4.43 29.01
CA THR A 929 10.94 3.28 29.53
C THR A 929 10.99 2.09 28.56
N ASN A 930 10.04 1.16 28.58
CA ASN A 930 10.13 -0.13 27.87
C ASN A 930 9.95 -0.01 26.35
N ALA A 931 10.62 -0.90 25.61
CA ALA A 931 10.64 -1.12 24.15
C ALA A 931 10.62 -2.67 23.95
N PRO A 932 11.27 -3.36 22.96
CA PRO A 932 11.16 -4.82 22.72
C PRO A 932 12.48 -5.63 22.73
N THR A 933 12.37 -6.94 22.46
CA THR A 933 13.47 -7.92 22.35
C THR A 933 13.93 -8.11 20.87
N GLY A 934 13.97 -9.34 20.32
CA GLY A 934 14.46 -9.70 18.99
C GLY A 934 13.43 -10.32 18.01
N ARG A 935 13.90 -10.77 16.82
CA ARG A 935 13.24 -11.08 15.48
C ARG A 935 14.13 -10.67 14.24
N TYR A 936 13.89 -11.04 12.96
CA TYR A 936 14.66 -10.59 11.73
C TYR A 936 13.91 -10.58 10.32
N ILE A 937 14.57 -10.72 9.14
CA ILE A 937 14.17 -10.53 7.68
C ILE A 937 12.84 -9.81 7.34
N HIS A 938 12.85 -8.64 6.64
CA HIS A 938 11.68 -8.01 5.93
C HIS A 938 12.04 -6.79 5.01
N THR A 939 11.05 -6.18 4.30
CA THR A 939 11.03 -4.93 3.45
C THR A 939 9.77 -4.06 3.80
N ALA A 940 9.65 -2.74 3.45
CA ALA A 940 8.46 -1.90 3.83
C ALA A 940 8.20 -0.53 3.11
N ILE A 941 7.38 0.40 3.69
CA ILE A 941 6.52 1.37 2.94
C ILE A 941 5.96 2.66 3.64
N TRP A 942 5.09 3.38 2.89
CA TRP A 942 4.29 4.61 3.11
C TRP A 942 2.99 4.43 3.92
N THR A 943 2.73 5.26 4.95
CA THR A 943 1.44 5.30 5.72
C THR A 943 1.10 6.64 6.43
N GLY A 944 -0.04 6.75 7.15
CA GLY A 944 -0.53 7.98 7.80
C GLY A 944 0.00 8.33 9.20
N SER A 945 -0.37 7.58 10.24
CA SER A 945 -0.07 7.98 11.64
C SER A 945 -0.16 6.90 12.75
N GLU A 946 -1.11 5.96 12.67
CA GLU A 946 -1.43 4.88 13.67
C GLU A 946 -0.80 3.43 13.16
N MET A 947 0.91 2.01 13.97
CA MET A 947 2.10 1.12 13.58
C MET A 947 1.97 -0.38 13.80
N ILE A 948 2.49 -1.18 12.83
CA ILE A 948 2.38 -2.66 12.76
C ILE A 948 3.66 -3.35 12.21
N VAL A 949 4.38 -4.16 13.01
CA VAL A 949 5.65 -4.88 12.66
C VAL A 949 5.80 -6.21 13.43
N TRP A 950 6.06 -7.38 12.79
CA TRP A 950 5.58 -8.68 13.33
C TRP A 950 6.50 -9.73 14.03
N GLY A 951 6.81 -10.82 13.32
CA GLY A 951 7.04 -12.22 13.73
C GLY A 951 8.39 -12.69 14.34
N GLY A 952 8.82 -13.91 13.97
CA GLY A 952 10.05 -14.59 14.39
C GLY A 952 9.93 -15.75 15.40
N THR A 953 10.94 -16.63 15.44
CA THR A 953 11.15 -17.64 16.51
C THR A 953 12.64 -17.92 16.82
N ASP A 954 12.96 -18.72 17.84
CA ASP A 954 14.20 -18.62 18.65
C ASP A 954 14.93 -19.95 19.03
N ASP A 955 14.75 -21.02 18.25
CA ASP A 955 15.26 -22.39 18.53
C ASP A 955 14.71 -23.05 19.82
N SER A 956 13.80 -22.40 20.57
CA SER A 956 13.03 -22.99 21.67
C SER A 956 11.54 -23.14 21.30
N ILE A 957 10.62 -22.43 21.96
CA ILE A 957 9.12 -22.29 21.65
C ILE A 957 7.84 -19.91 20.26
N ASN A 958 7.04 -19.85 19.12
CA ASN A 958 6.68 -18.68 18.29
C ASN A 958 5.74 -17.64 18.94
N PHE A 959 4.42 -17.64 18.71
CA PHE A 959 3.65 -16.37 18.70
C PHE A 959 2.30 -16.28 19.50
N ASN A 960 2.19 -15.42 20.57
CA ASN A 960 1.03 -14.53 20.98
C ASN A 960 1.23 -13.24 21.95
N ASN A 961 2.41 -12.67 22.37
CA ASN A 961 2.73 -11.33 23.03
C ASN A 961 3.44 -10.17 22.20
N GLY A 962 2.89 -8.95 21.98
CA GLY A 962 3.27 -8.21 20.73
C GLY A 962 2.83 -6.76 20.46
N GLY A 963 2.10 -6.49 19.36
CA GLY A 963 1.71 -5.22 18.65
C GLY A 963 0.46 -4.26 18.90
N ARG A 964 0.55 -2.93 18.61
CA ARG A 964 -0.36 -1.78 19.03
C ARG A 964 0.08 -0.25 18.92
N TYR A 965 1.16 0.26 18.26
CA TYR A 965 1.96 1.50 18.63
C TYR A 965 1.78 2.83 17.84
N ASN A 966 1.61 4.04 18.42
CA ASN A 966 0.96 5.20 17.72
C ASN A 966 1.75 6.44 17.16
N PRO A 967 1.20 7.69 16.92
CA PRO A 967 1.89 8.68 16.06
C PRO A 967 3.15 9.38 16.60
N THR A 968 3.08 10.42 17.45
CA THR A 968 4.07 11.53 17.51
C THR A 968 4.77 11.69 18.88
N THR A 969 5.10 10.57 19.55
CA THR A 969 5.44 10.54 20.99
C THR A 969 6.59 9.62 21.39
N ASN A 970 7.17 8.81 20.50
CA ASN A 970 8.14 7.74 20.84
C ASN A 970 7.58 6.81 21.96
N ALA A 971 6.42 6.17 21.77
CA ALA A 971 5.59 5.67 22.90
C ALA A 971 4.59 4.51 22.56
N TRP A 972 4.05 3.80 23.57
CA TRP A 972 3.85 2.32 23.64
C TRP A 972 3.16 1.59 24.91
N VAL A 973 1.97 0.93 24.97
CA VAL A 973 1.35 0.27 26.21
C VAL A 973 0.69 -1.13 26.05
N ALA A 974 -0.15 -1.52 27.01
CA ALA A 974 -1.05 -2.67 27.14
C ALA A 974 -2.46 -2.51 26.51
N THR A 975 -3.08 -3.63 26.12
CA THR A 975 -4.50 -3.75 25.72
C THR A 975 -5.15 -4.94 26.42
N THR A 976 -6.44 -5.19 26.16
CA THR A 976 -7.09 -6.49 26.41
C THR A 976 -6.31 -7.64 25.76
N THR A 977 -6.32 -8.82 26.37
CA THR A 977 -5.81 -10.09 25.81
C THR A 977 -6.80 -10.72 24.82
N ALA A 978 -7.37 -9.89 23.94
CA ALA A 978 -8.38 -10.30 22.97
C ALA A 978 -7.82 -11.32 21.96
N ASN A 979 -8.70 -12.12 21.35
CA ASN A 979 -8.30 -13.18 20.44
C ASN A 979 -8.13 -12.64 19.03
N ALA A 980 -6.91 -12.20 18.75
CA ALA A 980 -6.34 -12.00 17.37
C ALA A 980 -4.68 -13.98 15.78
N PRO A 981 -4.17 -13.96 14.44
CA PRO A 981 -3.61 -15.14 13.76
C PRO A 981 -2.06 -15.19 13.75
N THR A 982 -1.42 -16.26 13.23
CA THR A 982 0.04 -16.47 13.41
C THR A 982 0.79 -17.17 12.28
N GLY A 983 2.08 -16.85 12.14
CA GLY A 983 3.06 -17.74 11.54
C GLY A 983 4.29 -17.17 10.80
N ARG A 984 4.30 -15.93 10.30
CA ARG A 984 4.96 -15.58 9.02
C ARG A 984 6.24 -14.75 9.00
N PHE A 985 7.06 -15.03 7.97
CA PHE A 985 8.47 -14.68 7.83
C PHE A 985 8.85 -14.02 6.48
N GLY A 986 9.60 -12.91 6.44
CA GLY A 986 10.25 -12.22 5.30
C GLY A 986 9.36 -11.62 4.20
N HIS A 987 9.11 -10.29 4.14
CA HIS A 987 7.96 -9.68 3.41
C HIS A 987 8.13 -8.27 2.80
N THR A 988 7.28 -7.87 1.83
CA THR A 988 7.00 -6.45 1.40
C THR A 988 5.51 -6.07 1.53
N ALA A 989 5.20 -4.76 1.51
CA ALA A 989 3.98 -4.09 2.00
C ALA A 989 3.47 -2.87 1.16
N VAL A 990 2.37 -2.17 1.57
CA VAL A 990 1.86 -0.80 1.17
C VAL A 990 1.00 -0.13 2.30
N TRP A 991 0.29 1.01 2.07
CA TRP A 991 -0.96 1.43 2.77
C TRP A 991 -2.02 2.10 1.86
N THR A 992 -3.27 2.25 2.34
CA THR A 992 -4.07 3.53 2.19
C THR A 992 -4.93 3.94 3.40
N GLY A 993 -5.67 3.04 4.08
CA GLY A 993 -6.83 3.44 4.91
C GLY A 993 -6.97 2.76 6.28
N ASP A 994 -8.07 2.02 6.47
CA ASP A 994 -8.53 1.37 7.70
C ASP A 994 -8.47 -0.17 7.64
N GLN A 995 -7.52 -0.72 6.87
CA GLN A 995 -7.37 -2.14 6.55
C GLN A 995 -5.91 -2.56 6.36
N MET A 996 -5.46 -3.70 6.92
CA MET A 996 -4.22 -4.37 6.50
C MET A 996 -4.46 -5.47 5.46
N ILE A 997 -3.51 -5.99 4.68
CA ILE A 997 -3.68 -7.27 3.94
C ILE A 997 -2.39 -8.00 4.05
N VAL A 998 -2.36 -9.30 4.25
CA VAL A 998 -1.08 -10.01 4.49
C VAL A 998 -0.92 -11.17 3.51
N TRP A 999 -1.34 -10.92 2.26
CA TRP A 999 -1.64 -11.93 1.25
C TRP A 999 -0.41 -12.38 0.46
N GLY A 1000 0.26 -13.42 0.94
CA GLY A 1000 1.28 -14.12 0.18
C GLY A 1000 2.10 -15.11 1.00
N GLY A 1001 2.41 -16.27 0.44
CA GLY A 1001 3.57 -17.01 0.91
C GLY A 1001 4.00 -18.32 0.27
N SER A 1002 5.25 -18.66 0.55
CA SER A 1002 6.03 -19.84 0.16
C SER A 1002 5.29 -21.19 0.23
N TYR A 1003 5.91 -22.31 -0.17
CA TYR A 1003 5.33 -23.66 -0.50
C TYR A 1003 3.98 -24.10 0.11
N GLY A 1004 3.58 -23.68 1.31
CA GLY A 1004 2.28 -23.05 1.52
C GLY A 1004 1.17 -23.79 2.26
N LEU A 1005 1.08 -23.46 3.55
CA LEU A 1005 -0.18 -23.34 4.27
C LEU A 1005 -0.73 -21.92 4.07
N ASN A 1006 -2.04 -21.71 4.07
CA ASN A 1006 -2.64 -20.89 3.03
C ASN A 1006 -3.91 -20.06 3.40
N THR A 1007 -3.95 -19.26 4.50
CA THR A 1007 -5.13 -18.38 4.77
C THR A 1007 -4.97 -17.09 5.67
N GLY A 1008 -5.93 -16.11 5.63
CA GLY A 1008 -6.26 -15.11 6.69
C GLY A 1008 -6.93 -13.70 6.40
N GLY A 1009 -7.11 -12.78 7.37
CA GLY A 1009 -7.45 -11.31 7.20
C GLY A 1009 -8.84 -10.52 7.19
N LYS A 1010 -10.09 -10.02 7.48
CA LYS A 1010 -10.82 -8.85 6.86
C LYS A 1010 -11.27 -7.76 7.89
N TYR A 1011 -11.33 -6.45 7.56
CA TYR A 1011 -11.57 -5.32 8.50
C TYR A 1011 -12.64 -4.37 7.95
N CYS A 1012 -13.05 -3.39 8.79
CA CYS A 1012 -12.95 -1.94 8.54
C CYS A 1012 -12.69 -1.27 9.91
N ALA A 1013 -11.49 -0.75 10.18
CA ALA A 1013 -10.88 -0.67 11.51
C ALA A 1013 -11.48 0.34 12.53
N PRO A 1014 -10.97 0.38 13.79
CA PRO A 1014 -11.18 1.48 14.74
C PRO A 1014 -10.40 2.77 14.34
N PRO A 1015 -10.45 3.87 15.14
CA PRO A 1015 -9.89 5.17 14.76
C PRO A 1015 -8.82 5.76 15.73
N PRO A 1016 -8.11 6.85 15.33
CA PRO A 1016 -7.24 7.66 16.19
C PRO A 1016 -7.95 8.65 17.13
#